data_AF-A0A9K3L340-F1
#
_entry.id   AF-A0A9K3L340-F1
#
_cell.length_a   1.000
_cell.length_b   1.000
_cell.length_c   1.000
_cell.angle_alpha   90.00
_cell.angle_beta   90.00
_cell.angle_gamma   90.00
#
_symmetry.space_group_name_H-M   'P 1'
#
loop_
_entity.id
_entity.type
_entity.pdbx_description
1 polymer ?
#
loop_
_entity_poly.entity_id
_entity_poly.type
_entity_poly.pdbx_seq_one_letter_code
_entity_poly.pdbx_strand_id
1 'polypeptide(L)'
;MTKQTNQSSEDPPQEGDTGVEKKKRVVVTPPCPPSVSTGYLILRGVVQSLVGASMDEAVVSLMQPTFIKEKVPSGKFSIQLGKKLGSCELNLPETPEECERFWEALQSALERVISENQPVNSFTISKDTAIKEFGEGVLNAGIVKKTPDPLTLSHIAGHVLAVPPSLPFDTTGSIRGIVLDLEQSSVVAGKKARKAEITLKFTVEEREDAPAPGTPGDVSTLSSEAIATLRTNEIRIPEGRDLKAALDPAFVEEEQSKVEAVDAPARKEMKVTAWEVEGSIDYNKLVDQFGSTLIDDALLKRIEAATVGKGNVPRLHRFLRRGIFFSHRDMNALLDCVEKGQPMYLYTGRGPSSSSMHLGHLVPFLFTKWLQDAFNAPLVIQMTDDEKFLFKGEYDPETGDNLMHYANLTMENARDIIACGFDHKKTFLFSDLDYVGTMYPNILRICKAVTTNTVNGIFGFDGSANIGKIAFPAIQAAPSFASSFPVVLDSPVPREAKALCLIPCAIDQDPYFRMTRDVAHKIVGKDHGLGGKPALIHSKFFPPLQGAEGKMSSSDENSAIFLTDTPEQIERKIKAHAFSGGQETKKLQEELGANLEVDVSYQWLRFFMEDDEELERIGKEYGSGSGEYWSTGKVKGRLIEVLKELVAEHQERRARITDEEVRKWMEQRSILVKEE
;
A
#
# COMPACT_ATOMS: atom_id res chain seq x y z
N MET A 1 33.56 50.21 -53.13
CA MET A 1 33.72 51.26 -52.09
C MET A 1 33.11 50.69 -50.81
N THR A 2 33.88 49.89 -50.05
CA THR A 2 34.84 50.28 -48.98
C THR A 2 34.13 50.49 -47.65
N LYS A 3 34.60 49.99 -46.50
CA LYS A 3 35.57 48.95 -46.11
C LYS A 3 35.50 48.90 -44.57
N GLN A 4 35.81 47.76 -43.98
CA GLN A 4 36.20 47.62 -42.57
C GLN A 4 37.38 48.55 -42.21
N THR A 5 37.45 49.00 -40.96
CA THR A 5 38.72 49.29 -40.29
C THR A 5 38.63 49.07 -38.78
N ASN A 6 39.46 48.14 -38.32
CA ASN A 6 39.95 47.96 -36.95
C ASN A 6 40.69 49.20 -36.45
N GLN A 7 40.74 49.37 -35.13
CA GLN A 7 41.90 49.96 -34.46
C GLN A 7 42.48 48.95 -33.46
N SER A 8 43.71 48.55 -33.78
CA SER A 8 44.69 47.85 -32.95
C SER A 8 45.74 48.86 -32.49
N SER A 9 46.36 48.61 -31.33
CA SER A 9 47.68 49.14 -31.00
C SER A 9 48.52 48.02 -30.38
N GLU A 10 49.52 47.60 -31.17
CA GLU A 10 50.74 46.80 -30.92
C GLU A 10 51.63 47.44 -29.83
N ASP A 11 52.67 46.88 -29.18
CA ASP A 11 53.43 45.61 -29.03
C ASP A 11 54.62 45.96 -28.05
N PRO A 12 55.72 45.18 -27.81
CA PRO A 12 56.00 43.79 -27.36
C PRO A 12 56.97 43.82 -26.10
N PRO A 13 57.93 42.89 -25.84
CA PRO A 13 57.93 41.43 -25.59
C PRO A 13 58.45 40.99 -24.18
N GLN A 14 58.29 39.68 -23.89
CA GLN A 14 58.94 38.75 -22.93
C GLN A 14 59.87 39.25 -21.79
N GLU A 15 59.63 38.78 -20.54
CA GLU A 15 60.56 37.93 -19.74
C GLU A 15 59.92 37.46 -18.42
N GLY A 16 60.42 36.33 -17.89
CA GLY A 16 59.70 35.36 -17.06
C GLY A 16 59.33 35.72 -15.62
N ASP A 17 58.39 34.94 -15.06
CA ASP A 17 58.33 34.72 -13.62
C ASP A 17 57.94 33.26 -13.30
N THR A 18 58.61 32.81 -12.26
CA THR A 18 58.82 31.46 -11.77
C THR A 18 57.55 30.78 -11.25
N GLY A 19 57.46 29.47 -11.55
CA GLY A 19 56.31 28.64 -11.24
C GLY A 19 56.04 28.47 -9.75
N VAL A 20 54.83 28.84 -9.33
CA VAL A 20 54.19 28.25 -8.16
C VAL A 20 53.22 27.18 -8.66
N GLU A 21 53.66 25.92 -8.61
CA GLU A 21 52.76 24.77 -8.80
C GLU A 21 51.58 24.88 -7.83
N LYS A 22 50.38 25.05 -8.38
CA LYS A 22 49.13 24.82 -7.64
C LYS A 22 49.14 23.37 -7.17
N LYS A 23 49.43 23.13 -5.88
CA LYS A 23 49.24 21.83 -5.23
C LYS A 23 47.84 21.33 -5.55
N LYS A 24 47.73 20.29 -6.40
CA LYS A 24 46.51 19.51 -6.57
C LYS A 24 46.11 19.02 -5.18
N ARG A 25 44.94 19.44 -4.71
CA ARG A 25 44.28 18.82 -3.55
C ARG A 25 44.07 17.35 -3.91
N VAL A 26 44.93 16.48 -3.42
CA VAL A 26 44.69 15.04 -3.45
C VAL A 26 43.59 14.79 -2.44
N VAL A 27 42.35 14.71 -2.92
CA VAL A 27 41.26 14.15 -2.12
C VAL A 27 41.58 12.67 -2.02
N VAL A 28 42.10 12.24 -0.87
CA VAL A 28 42.28 10.82 -0.57
C VAL A 28 40.88 10.28 -0.32
N THR A 29 40.27 9.69 -1.36
CA THR A 29 39.03 8.95 -1.22
C THR A 29 39.32 7.77 -0.28
N PRO A 30 38.56 7.59 0.82
CA PRO A 30 38.74 6.44 1.70
C PRO A 30 38.58 5.15 0.88
N PRO A 31 39.40 4.11 1.15
CA PRO A 31 39.27 2.84 0.45
C PRO A 31 37.88 2.25 0.68
N CYS A 32 37.37 1.50 -0.31
CA CYS A 32 36.10 0.81 -0.17
C CYS A 32 36.15 -0.15 1.03
N PRO A 33 35.18 -0.11 1.96
CA PRO A 33 35.14 -1.02 3.09
C PRO A 33 35.11 -2.49 2.63
N PRO A 34 35.80 -3.41 3.33
CA PRO A 34 35.74 -4.85 3.03
C PRO A 34 34.32 -5.41 3.03
N SER A 35 33.44 -4.89 3.89
CA SER A 35 32.01 -5.23 3.96
C SER A 35 31.29 -4.92 2.64
N VAL A 36 31.47 -3.73 2.08
CA VAL A 36 30.90 -3.31 0.80
C VAL A 36 31.45 -4.15 -0.35
N SER A 37 32.74 -4.49 -0.33
CA SER A 37 33.35 -5.39 -1.32
C SER A 37 32.84 -6.83 -1.23
N THR A 38 32.61 -7.33 -0.02
CA THR A 38 32.01 -8.65 0.24
C THR A 38 30.56 -8.68 -0.27
N GLY A 39 29.77 -7.67 0.08
CA GLY A 39 28.38 -7.53 -0.38
C GLY A 39 28.27 -7.41 -1.90
N TYR A 40 29.17 -6.66 -2.55
CA TYR A 40 29.26 -6.58 -4.01
C TYR A 40 29.50 -7.95 -4.67
N LEU A 41 30.42 -8.75 -4.13
CA LEU A 41 30.71 -10.09 -4.67
C LEU A 41 29.53 -11.02 -4.54
N ILE A 42 28.89 -11.04 -3.37
CA ILE A 42 27.70 -11.87 -3.10
C ILE A 42 26.56 -11.47 -4.04
N LEU A 43 26.21 -10.18 -4.11
CA LEU A 43 25.15 -9.67 -4.98
C LEU A 43 25.40 -10.00 -6.45
N ARG A 44 26.62 -9.76 -6.93
CA ARG A 44 27.00 -10.08 -8.31
C ARG A 44 26.81 -11.57 -8.60
N GLY A 45 27.35 -12.44 -7.74
CA GLY A 45 27.28 -13.88 -7.91
C GLY A 45 25.87 -14.45 -7.82
N VAL A 46 25.10 -13.97 -6.85
CA VAL A 46 23.72 -14.39 -6.64
C VAL A 46 22.87 -13.99 -7.84
N VAL A 47 22.95 -12.75 -8.32
CA VAL A 47 22.16 -12.32 -9.49
C VAL A 47 22.51 -13.13 -10.74
N GLN A 48 23.80 -13.31 -11.04
CA GLN A 48 24.21 -14.12 -12.19
C GLN A 48 23.74 -15.58 -12.07
N SER A 49 23.76 -16.14 -10.86
CA SER A 49 23.33 -17.51 -10.60
C SER A 49 21.81 -17.69 -10.60
N LEU A 50 21.08 -16.66 -10.16
CA LEU A 50 19.62 -16.60 -10.09
C LEU A 50 19.02 -16.56 -11.50
N VAL A 51 19.56 -15.70 -12.37
CA VAL A 51 19.06 -15.58 -13.75
C VAL A 51 19.67 -16.60 -14.72
N GLY A 52 20.71 -17.31 -14.29
CA GLY A 52 21.45 -18.24 -15.15
C GLY A 52 22.25 -17.54 -16.24
N ALA A 53 22.95 -16.45 -15.87
CA ALA A 53 23.88 -15.75 -16.75
C ALA A 53 25.31 -16.32 -16.60
N SER A 54 25.99 -16.50 -17.73
CA SER A 54 27.41 -16.81 -17.80
C SER A 54 28.26 -15.60 -17.38
N MET A 55 29.42 -15.89 -16.78
CA MET A 55 30.42 -14.87 -16.47
C MET A 55 31.01 -14.18 -17.71
N ASP A 56 30.97 -14.82 -18.88
CA ASP A 56 31.56 -14.30 -20.11
C ASP A 56 30.62 -13.32 -20.85
N GLU A 57 29.31 -13.44 -20.64
CA GLU A 57 28.31 -12.63 -21.34
C GLU A 57 27.77 -11.46 -20.49
N ALA A 58 27.81 -11.60 -19.17
CA ALA A 58 27.36 -10.56 -18.25
C ALA A 58 28.41 -9.43 -18.13
N VAL A 59 28.07 -8.24 -18.58
CA VAL A 59 28.95 -7.05 -18.47
C VAL A 59 28.56 -6.24 -17.23
N VAL A 60 29.43 -6.22 -16.22
CA VAL A 60 29.17 -5.50 -14.97
C VAL A 60 29.83 -4.11 -14.98
N SER A 61 29.08 -3.08 -14.56
CA SER A 61 29.61 -1.72 -14.42
C SER A 61 30.58 -1.61 -13.24
N LEU A 62 31.42 -0.56 -13.24
CA LEU A 62 32.28 -0.28 -12.09
C LEU A 62 31.41 0.07 -10.87
N MET A 63 31.62 -0.61 -9.75
CA MET A 63 30.92 -0.34 -8.50
C MET A 63 31.13 1.12 -8.08
N GLN A 64 30.03 1.85 -7.91
CA GLN A 64 30.02 3.21 -7.43
C GLN A 64 29.83 3.20 -5.91
N PRO A 65 30.87 3.55 -5.13
CA PRO A 65 30.75 3.62 -3.69
C PRO A 65 29.87 4.81 -3.29
N THR A 66 28.80 4.53 -2.55
CA THR A 66 27.86 5.56 -2.06
C THR A 66 28.00 5.82 -0.57
N PHE A 67 28.77 4.97 0.13
CA PHE A 67 28.99 5.05 1.58
C PHE A 67 29.55 6.39 2.07
N ILE A 68 30.31 7.09 1.23
CA ILE A 68 30.86 8.41 1.57
C ILE A 68 29.73 9.44 1.74
N LYS A 69 28.75 9.40 0.84
CA LYS A 69 27.62 10.33 0.85
C LYS A 69 26.59 9.94 1.91
N GLU A 70 26.33 8.64 2.04
CA GLU A 70 25.26 8.10 2.88
C GLU A 70 25.69 7.79 4.31
N LYS A 71 26.99 7.81 4.59
CA LYS A 71 27.59 7.50 5.90
C LYS A 71 27.25 6.10 6.44
N VAL A 72 26.82 5.20 5.56
CA VAL A 72 26.57 3.78 5.83
C VAL A 72 27.25 2.93 4.75
N PRO A 73 27.65 1.68 5.02
CA PRO A 73 28.31 0.82 4.04
C PRO A 73 27.39 0.52 2.84
N SER A 74 27.51 1.28 1.74
CA SER A 74 26.61 1.17 0.58
C SER A 74 27.32 1.31 -0.76
N GLY A 75 26.71 0.73 -1.79
CA GLY A 75 27.20 0.77 -3.17
C GLY A 75 26.09 0.72 -4.22
N LYS A 76 26.44 1.05 -5.47
CA LYS A 76 25.56 0.93 -6.64
C LYS A 76 26.31 0.38 -7.84
N PHE A 77 25.72 -0.56 -8.56
CA PHE A 77 26.26 -1.08 -9.82
C PHE A 77 25.14 -1.65 -10.71
N SER A 78 25.49 -2.00 -11.95
CA SER A 78 24.56 -2.58 -12.91
C SER A 78 25.20 -3.78 -13.59
N ILE A 79 24.38 -4.80 -13.87
CA ILE A 79 24.75 -6.00 -14.62
C ILE A 79 23.98 -5.96 -15.94
N GLN A 80 24.71 -5.82 -17.04
CA GLN A 80 24.14 -5.90 -18.39
C GLN A 80 24.20 -7.33 -18.89
N LEU A 81 23.04 -7.83 -19.29
CA LEU A 81 22.83 -9.23 -19.65
C LEU A 81 22.65 -9.42 -21.16
N GLY A 82 23.06 -8.45 -21.98
CA GLY A 82 22.95 -8.49 -23.44
C GLY A 82 21.85 -7.61 -24.04
N LYS A 83 21.46 -7.88 -25.30
CA LYS A 83 20.47 -7.07 -26.07
C LYS A 83 19.07 -7.68 -26.00
N LYS A 84 18.04 -6.82 -25.86
CA LYS A 84 16.60 -7.14 -25.87
C LYS A 84 16.13 -8.13 -24.77
N LEU A 85 16.29 -9.43 -25.00
CA LEU A 85 15.78 -10.50 -24.12
C LEU A 85 16.82 -11.00 -23.11
N GLY A 86 18.08 -10.57 -23.25
CA GLY A 86 19.19 -11.04 -22.43
C GLY A 86 19.66 -12.44 -22.83
N SER A 87 20.89 -12.80 -22.45
CA SER A 87 21.46 -14.12 -22.63
C SER A 87 21.49 -14.86 -21.29
N CYS A 88 20.29 -15.07 -20.75
CA CYS A 88 20.05 -15.69 -19.45
C CYS A 88 19.05 -16.83 -19.61
N GLU A 89 19.14 -17.85 -18.76
CA GLU A 89 18.19 -18.97 -18.79
C GLU A 89 16.80 -18.56 -18.23
N LEU A 90 16.77 -17.61 -17.30
CA LEU A 90 15.55 -17.00 -16.78
C LEU A 90 15.08 -15.87 -17.71
N ASN A 91 13.78 -15.87 -18.06
CA ASN A 91 13.16 -14.69 -18.64
C ASN A 91 13.10 -13.59 -17.58
N LEU A 92 13.78 -12.47 -17.83
CA LEU A 92 13.76 -11.34 -16.90
C LEU A 92 12.33 -10.78 -16.77
N PRO A 93 11.95 -10.32 -15.56
CA PRO A 93 10.60 -9.85 -15.29
C PRO A 93 10.22 -8.63 -16.14
N GLU A 94 9.01 -8.64 -16.71
CA GLU A 94 8.42 -7.55 -17.50
C GLU A 94 7.22 -6.89 -16.79
N THR A 95 6.56 -7.54 -15.83
CA THR A 95 5.45 -6.98 -15.03
C THR A 95 5.86 -6.62 -13.60
N PRO A 96 5.10 -5.76 -12.88
CA PRO A 96 5.35 -5.45 -11.48
C PRO A 96 5.36 -6.69 -10.57
N GLU A 97 4.48 -7.66 -10.82
CA GLU A 97 4.37 -8.91 -10.05
C GLU A 97 5.56 -9.84 -10.28
N GLU A 98 6.03 -9.95 -11.54
CA GLU A 98 7.25 -10.69 -11.86
C GLU A 98 8.48 -10.02 -11.25
N CYS A 99 8.51 -8.68 -11.20
CA CYS A 99 9.59 -7.93 -10.57
C CYS A 99 9.61 -8.16 -9.05
N GLU A 100 8.46 -8.17 -8.39
CA GLU A 100 8.33 -8.47 -6.97
C GLU A 100 8.89 -9.86 -6.65
N ARG A 101 8.43 -10.89 -7.37
CA ARG A 101 8.94 -12.28 -7.23
C ARG A 101 10.45 -12.37 -7.48
N PHE A 102 10.97 -11.62 -8.45
CA PHE A 102 12.41 -11.56 -8.70
C PHE A 102 13.17 -10.96 -7.51
N TRP A 103 12.67 -9.88 -6.91
CA TRP A 103 13.30 -9.24 -5.75
C TRP A 103 13.23 -10.13 -4.50
N GLU A 104 12.12 -10.83 -4.27
CA GLU A 104 11.96 -11.81 -3.20
C GLU A 104 12.94 -12.98 -3.35
N ALA A 105 13.01 -13.57 -4.55
CA ALA A 105 13.94 -14.66 -4.84
C ALA A 105 15.40 -14.22 -4.70
N LEU A 106 15.72 -12.98 -5.12
CA LEU A 106 17.04 -12.40 -4.93
C LEU A 106 17.34 -12.21 -3.44
N GLN A 107 16.45 -11.60 -2.67
CA GLN A 107 16.64 -11.35 -1.23
C GLN A 107 16.82 -12.67 -0.45
N SER A 108 15.96 -13.66 -0.72
CA SER A 108 16.06 -15.01 -0.15
C SER A 108 17.41 -15.67 -0.46
N ALA A 109 17.87 -15.59 -1.71
CA ALA A 109 19.16 -16.13 -2.10
C ALA A 109 20.35 -15.41 -1.44
N LEU A 110 20.26 -14.09 -1.23
CA LEU A 110 21.28 -13.33 -0.50
C LEU A 110 21.37 -13.80 0.95
N GLU A 111 20.23 -13.93 1.62
CA GLU A 111 20.15 -14.41 3.01
C GLU A 111 20.70 -15.83 3.14
N ARG A 112 20.35 -16.73 2.20
CA ARG A 112 20.89 -18.10 2.19
C ARG A 112 22.40 -18.09 2.04
N VAL A 113 22.95 -17.42 1.02
CA VAL A 113 24.41 -17.39 0.77
C VAL A 113 25.19 -16.77 1.94
N ILE A 114 24.63 -15.76 2.61
CA ILE A 114 25.23 -15.19 3.82
C ILE A 114 25.17 -16.19 4.98
N SER A 115 24.02 -16.85 5.18
CA SER A 115 23.82 -17.83 6.27
C SER A 115 24.67 -19.09 6.13
N GLU A 116 24.95 -19.54 4.90
CA GLU A 116 25.84 -20.67 4.60
C GLU A 116 27.30 -20.37 4.94
N ASN A 117 27.65 -19.08 5.08
CA ASN A 117 28.97 -18.60 5.47
C ASN A 117 30.10 -19.21 4.62
N GLN A 118 29.91 -19.21 3.30
CA GLN A 118 30.84 -19.81 2.35
C GLN A 118 32.20 -19.09 2.34
N PRO A 119 33.31 -19.82 2.08
CA PRO A 119 34.63 -19.23 1.91
C PRO A 119 34.71 -18.30 0.69
N VAL A 120 35.31 -17.13 0.88
CA VAL A 120 35.66 -16.15 -0.17
C VAL A 120 37.17 -16.24 -0.38
N ASN A 121 37.59 -16.94 -1.44
CA ASN A 121 39.01 -17.16 -1.70
C ASN A 121 39.56 -16.03 -2.57
N SER A 122 40.45 -15.22 -2.03
CA SER A 122 41.11 -14.14 -2.76
C SER A 122 42.55 -14.51 -3.13
N PHE A 123 43.00 -14.16 -4.33
CA PHE A 123 44.36 -14.43 -4.79
C PHE A 123 44.83 -13.36 -5.78
N THR A 124 46.15 -13.25 -5.96
CA THR A 124 46.77 -12.25 -6.83
C THR A 124 47.32 -12.90 -8.09
N ILE A 125 47.04 -12.31 -9.25
CA ILE A 125 47.42 -12.86 -10.56
C ILE A 125 47.73 -11.73 -11.54
N SER A 126 48.68 -11.94 -12.45
CA SER A 126 48.93 -10.97 -13.52
C SER A 126 47.73 -10.88 -14.45
N LYS A 127 47.46 -9.69 -14.99
CA LYS A 127 46.35 -9.46 -15.92
C LYS A 127 46.40 -10.39 -17.14
N ASP A 128 47.57 -10.60 -17.72
CA ASP A 128 47.75 -11.47 -18.89
C ASP A 128 47.46 -12.93 -18.53
N THR A 129 47.90 -13.38 -17.36
CA THR A 129 47.62 -14.75 -16.87
C THR A 129 46.13 -14.92 -16.57
N ALA A 130 45.48 -13.92 -15.96
CA ALA A 130 44.04 -13.97 -15.66
C ALA A 130 43.18 -14.08 -16.93
N ILE A 131 43.51 -13.33 -17.98
CA ILE A 131 42.80 -13.45 -19.28
C ILE A 131 43.02 -14.82 -19.89
N LYS A 132 44.27 -15.31 -19.85
CA LYS A 132 44.64 -16.60 -20.42
C LYS A 132 43.95 -17.77 -19.71
N GLU A 133 43.86 -17.74 -18.38
CA GLU A 133 43.29 -18.83 -17.58
C GLU A 133 41.77 -18.73 -17.44
N PHE A 134 41.23 -17.52 -17.23
CA PHE A 134 39.83 -17.30 -16.87
C PHE A 134 39.01 -16.57 -17.93
N GLY A 135 39.61 -16.13 -19.03
CA GLY A 135 38.94 -15.42 -20.11
C GLY A 135 38.73 -13.93 -19.81
N GLU A 136 38.20 -13.19 -20.79
CA GLU A 136 37.93 -11.75 -20.63
C GLU A 136 36.70 -11.47 -19.73
N GLY A 137 35.80 -12.44 -19.53
CA GLY A 137 34.60 -12.28 -18.69
C GLY A 137 34.89 -11.98 -17.21
N VAL A 138 36.04 -12.45 -16.70
CA VAL A 138 36.51 -12.09 -15.35
C VAL A 138 36.84 -10.60 -15.25
N LEU A 139 37.13 -9.98 -16.40
CA LEU A 139 37.56 -8.60 -16.57
C LEU A 139 36.46 -7.77 -17.26
N ASN A 140 35.42 -7.38 -16.52
CA ASN A 140 34.42 -6.46 -17.06
C ASN A 140 35.09 -5.21 -17.69
N ALA A 141 34.82 -4.92 -18.96
CA ALA A 141 35.62 -4.03 -19.83
C ALA A 141 35.93 -2.63 -19.27
N GLY A 142 35.15 -2.13 -18.30
CA GLY A 142 35.39 -0.85 -17.60
C GLY A 142 36.43 -0.88 -16.47
N ILE A 143 36.67 -2.04 -15.86
CA ILE A 143 37.56 -2.24 -14.69
C ILE A 143 39.03 -2.31 -15.14
N VAL A 144 39.26 -2.82 -16.36
CA VAL A 144 40.56 -3.14 -16.99
C VAL A 144 41.50 -1.95 -17.16
N LYS A 145 40.96 -0.74 -17.43
CA LYS A 145 41.77 0.47 -17.67
C LYS A 145 42.18 1.19 -16.39
N LYS A 146 41.56 0.86 -15.26
CA LYS A 146 41.68 1.62 -14.00
C LYS A 146 42.32 0.82 -12.87
N THR A 147 42.36 -0.50 -12.97
CA THR A 147 42.92 -1.39 -11.94
C THR A 147 44.40 -1.66 -12.21
N PRO A 148 45.31 -1.39 -11.27
CA PRO A 148 46.73 -1.71 -11.39
C PRO A 148 46.98 -3.22 -11.51
N ASP A 149 48.04 -3.61 -12.23
CA ASP A 149 48.57 -4.98 -12.26
C ASP A 149 49.57 -5.14 -11.09
N PRO A 150 49.55 -6.22 -10.29
CA PRO A 150 48.73 -7.43 -10.42
C PRO A 150 47.27 -7.27 -9.93
N LEU A 151 46.36 -8.06 -10.50
CA LEU A 151 44.95 -8.08 -10.12
C LEU A 151 44.74 -8.93 -8.87
N THR A 152 43.82 -8.50 -8.00
CA THR A 152 43.25 -9.35 -6.94
C THR A 152 41.92 -9.88 -7.42
N LEU A 153 41.79 -11.20 -7.52
CA LEU A 153 40.54 -11.89 -7.82
C LEU A 153 39.99 -12.52 -6.55
N SER A 154 38.67 -12.57 -6.43
CA SER A 154 37.96 -13.26 -5.37
C SER A 154 36.94 -14.22 -5.96
N HIS A 155 36.91 -15.43 -5.40
CA HIS A 155 36.06 -16.53 -5.83
C HIS A 155 35.14 -16.98 -4.69
N ILE A 156 33.84 -17.06 -4.99
CA ILE A 156 32.84 -17.73 -4.17
C ILE A 156 32.34 -18.92 -4.98
N ALA A 157 32.54 -20.12 -4.46
CA ALA A 157 32.28 -21.36 -5.19
C ALA A 157 30.84 -21.42 -5.73
N GLY A 158 30.70 -21.70 -7.03
CA GLY A 158 29.38 -21.80 -7.69
C GLY A 158 28.66 -20.47 -7.93
N HIS A 159 29.17 -19.35 -7.41
CA HIS A 159 28.50 -18.04 -7.50
C HIS A 159 29.24 -17.04 -8.37
N VAL A 160 30.54 -16.79 -8.11
CA VAL A 160 31.27 -15.71 -8.81
C VAL A 160 32.78 -15.90 -8.80
N LEU A 161 33.43 -15.48 -9.88
CA LEU A 161 34.85 -15.17 -9.95
C LEU A 161 35.01 -13.75 -10.50
N ALA A 162 35.55 -12.83 -9.70
CA ALA A 162 35.53 -11.40 -10.03
C ALA A 162 36.67 -10.61 -9.38
N VAL A 163 36.99 -9.45 -9.96
CA VAL A 163 37.83 -8.42 -9.32
C VAL A 163 36.94 -7.57 -8.39
N PRO A 164 37.11 -7.62 -7.06
CA PRO A 164 36.37 -6.77 -6.15
C PRO A 164 36.96 -5.33 -6.09
N PRO A 165 36.20 -4.33 -5.59
CA PRO A 165 36.67 -2.95 -5.44
C PRO A 165 37.79 -2.78 -4.40
N SER A 166 37.80 -3.63 -3.37
CA SER A 166 38.83 -3.78 -2.36
C SER A 166 38.81 -5.22 -1.84
N LEU A 167 39.75 -5.57 -0.97
CA LEU A 167 39.85 -6.92 -0.41
C LEU A 167 38.61 -7.24 0.43
N PRO A 168 37.83 -8.29 0.09
CA PRO A 168 36.66 -8.69 0.86
C PRO A 168 37.06 -9.42 2.16
N PHE A 169 36.07 -9.75 2.98
CA PHE A 169 36.25 -10.71 4.06
C PHE A 169 36.42 -12.14 3.51
N ASP A 170 37.00 -13.03 4.32
CA ASP A 170 37.27 -14.43 3.96
C ASP A 170 36.02 -15.31 3.90
N THR A 171 34.86 -14.82 4.36
CA THR A 171 33.61 -15.58 4.33
C THR A 171 32.39 -14.69 4.05
N THR A 172 31.34 -15.26 3.48
CA THR A 172 30.08 -14.54 3.19
C THR A 172 29.32 -14.14 4.45
N GLY A 173 29.41 -14.91 5.54
CA GLY A 173 28.75 -14.63 6.83
C GLY A 173 29.50 -13.65 7.73
N SER A 174 30.59 -13.03 7.22
CA SER A 174 31.29 -11.92 7.87
C SER A 174 30.52 -10.60 7.79
N ILE A 175 29.47 -10.54 6.96
CA ILE A 175 28.45 -9.48 6.97
C ILE A 175 27.15 -10.04 7.54
N ARG A 176 26.33 -9.19 8.15
CA ARG A 176 25.04 -9.60 8.74
C ARG A 176 23.97 -9.77 7.68
N GLY A 177 23.97 -8.91 6.67
CA GLY A 177 22.91 -8.85 5.68
C GLY A 177 23.20 -7.85 4.58
N ILE A 178 22.42 -7.95 3.51
CA ILE A 178 22.41 -7.00 2.40
C ILE A 178 20.97 -6.54 2.25
N VAL A 179 20.77 -5.23 2.26
CA VAL A 179 19.47 -4.59 2.06
C VAL A 179 19.47 -3.89 0.71
N LEU A 180 18.54 -4.29 -0.16
CA LEU A 180 18.33 -3.64 -1.45
C LEU A 180 17.46 -2.39 -1.28
N ASP A 181 17.88 -1.30 -1.90
CA ASP A 181 17.07 -0.10 -2.08
C ASP A 181 16.25 -0.30 -3.37
N LEU A 182 15.00 -0.77 -3.21
CA LEU A 182 14.12 -1.11 -4.34
C LEU A 182 13.63 0.12 -5.11
N GLU A 183 13.70 1.34 -4.53
CA GLU A 183 13.39 2.58 -5.24
C GLU A 183 14.48 2.97 -6.23
N GLN A 184 15.74 2.61 -5.93
CA GLN A 184 16.91 2.93 -6.76
C GLN A 184 17.49 1.73 -7.51
N SER A 185 16.94 0.54 -7.29
CA SER A 185 17.21 -0.69 -8.02
C SER A 185 16.15 -0.88 -9.10
N SER A 186 16.52 -1.51 -10.21
CA SER A 186 15.59 -1.71 -11.32
C SER A 186 15.98 -2.89 -12.19
N VAL A 187 14.98 -3.54 -12.77
CA VAL A 187 15.15 -4.50 -13.86
C VAL A 187 14.60 -3.85 -15.14
N VAL A 188 15.42 -3.83 -16.19
CA VAL A 188 15.03 -3.35 -17.51
C VAL A 188 15.17 -4.49 -18.49
N ALA A 189 14.04 -5.01 -18.98
CA ALA A 189 13.98 -6.15 -19.90
C ALA A 189 12.82 -6.03 -20.91
N GLY A 190 12.81 -6.91 -21.90
CA GLY A 190 11.67 -7.14 -22.80
C GLY A 190 11.78 -6.57 -24.22
N LYS A 191 10.80 -6.91 -25.07
CA LYS A 191 10.85 -6.66 -26.53
C LYS A 191 11.00 -5.18 -26.92
N LYS A 192 10.54 -4.25 -26.07
CA LYS A 192 10.63 -2.80 -26.26
C LYS A 192 11.92 -2.20 -25.68
N ALA A 193 12.64 -2.92 -24.82
CA ALA A 193 13.88 -2.46 -24.21
C ALA A 193 15.08 -2.65 -25.14
N ARG A 194 15.99 -1.67 -25.19
CA ARG A 194 17.20 -1.72 -26.05
C ARG A 194 18.29 -2.66 -25.50
N LYS A 195 18.23 -2.99 -24.21
CA LYS A 195 19.18 -3.83 -23.47
C LYS A 195 18.47 -4.52 -22.30
N ALA A 196 19.00 -5.67 -21.88
CA ALA A 196 18.64 -6.33 -20.63
C ALA A 196 19.63 -5.89 -19.54
N GLU A 197 19.16 -5.25 -18.48
CA GLU A 197 20.02 -4.71 -17.42
C GLU A 197 19.34 -4.78 -16.05
N ILE A 198 20.09 -5.21 -15.04
CA ILE A 198 19.69 -5.16 -13.64
C ILE A 198 20.57 -4.13 -12.94
N THR A 199 19.97 -3.09 -12.37
CA THR A 199 20.67 -2.08 -11.56
C THR A 199 20.36 -2.31 -10.09
N LEU A 200 21.40 -2.32 -9.27
CA LEU A 200 21.31 -2.64 -7.85
C LEU A 200 21.91 -1.49 -7.05
N LYS A 201 21.10 -0.96 -6.13
CA LYS A 201 21.52 -0.07 -5.06
C LYS A 201 21.35 -0.83 -3.75
N PHE A 202 22.42 -0.89 -2.96
CA PHE A 202 22.42 -1.74 -1.76
C PHE A 202 23.15 -1.08 -0.60
N THR A 203 22.76 -1.49 0.61
CA THR A 203 23.44 -1.22 1.88
C THR A 203 23.82 -2.56 2.51
N VAL A 204 25.00 -2.61 3.12
CA VAL A 204 25.52 -3.79 3.82
C VAL A 204 25.37 -3.55 5.31
N GLU A 205 24.76 -4.53 5.98
CA GLU A 205 24.73 -4.58 7.44
C GLU A 205 26.03 -5.22 7.93
N GLU A 206 26.87 -4.43 8.58
CA GLU A 206 28.14 -4.90 9.13
C GLU A 206 27.93 -5.69 10.43
N ARG A 207 28.83 -6.64 10.68
CA ARG A 207 28.91 -7.38 11.93
C ARG A 207 29.91 -6.68 12.85
N GLU A 208 29.56 -6.43 14.11
CA GLU A 208 30.45 -5.73 15.06
C GLU A 208 31.74 -6.52 15.36
N ASP A 209 31.68 -7.86 15.24
CA ASP A 209 32.77 -8.82 15.43
C ASP A 209 33.35 -9.34 14.09
N ALA A 210 33.16 -8.62 12.98
CA ALA A 210 33.64 -9.06 11.67
C ALA A 210 35.18 -9.27 11.70
N PRO A 211 35.69 -10.39 11.14
CA PRO A 211 37.12 -10.65 11.07
C PRO A 211 37.81 -9.61 10.17
N ALA A 212 39.13 -9.50 10.28
CA ALA A 212 39.89 -8.68 9.34
C ALA A 212 39.67 -9.18 7.89
N PRO A 213 39.78 -8.30 6.87
CA PRO A 213 39.80 -8.75 5.48
C PRO A 213 40.88 -9.81 5.28
N GLY A 214 40.59 -10.73 4.36
CA GLY A 214 41.47 -11.85 4.04
C GLY A 214 42.85 -11.44 3.59
N THR A 215 43.77 -12.39 3.46
CA THR A 215 45.05 -12.15 2.77
C THR A 215 45.04 -12.91 1.44
N PRO A 216 45.42 -12.30 0.30
CA PRO A 216 45.45 -13.01 -0.97
C PRO A 216 46.37 -14.24 -0.89
N GLY A 217 45.82 -15.40 -1.23
CA GLY A 217 46.53 -16.68 -1.33
C GLY A 217 47.08 -16.95 -2.74
N ASP A 218 47.48 -18.19 -2.98
CA ASP A 218 48.00 -18.66 -4.26
C ASP A 218 46.87 -19.19 -5.18
N VAL A 219 47.04 -19.05 -6.49
CA VAL A 219 46.04 -19.41 -7.54
C VAL A 219 45.75 -20.92 -7.56
N SER A 220 46.69 -21.72 -7.06
CA SER A 220 46.68 -23.19 -7.07
C SER A 220 45.50 -23.84 -6.32
N THR A 221 44.67 -23.05 -5.62
CA THR A 221 43.48 -23.53 -4.89
C THR A 221 42.19 -23.57 -5.71
N LEU A 222 42.19 -23.11 -6.97
CA LEU A 222 41.01 -23.16 -7.85
C LEU A 222 41.00 -24.43 -8.71
N SER A 223 39.96 -25.27 -8.60
CA SER A 223 39.77 -26.40 -9.51
C SER A 223 39.19 -25.92 -10.86
N SER A 224 39.64 -26.52 -11.97
CA SER A 224 39.13 -26.20 -13.31
C SER A 224 37.63 -26.50 -13.45
N GLU A 225 37.10 -27.44 -12.66
CA GLU A 225 35.69 -27.80 -12.60
C GLU A 225 34.84 -26.69 -11.95
N ALA A 226 35.34 -26.01 -10.90
CA ALA A 226 34.60 -24.94 -10.21
C ALA A 226 34.35 -23.71 -11.11
N ILE A 227 35.17 -23.51 -12.14
CA ILE A 227 35.07 -22.38 -13.06
C ILE A 227 34.19 -22.73 -14.26
N ALA A 228 34.17 -24.00 -14.68
CA ALA A 228 33.36 -24.46 -15.80
C ALA A 228 31.87 -24.16 -15.60
N THR A 229 31.37 -24.32 -14.36
CA THR A 229 29.97 -24.03 -14.01
C THR A 229 29.61 -22.54 -14.09
N LEU A 230 30.58 -21.63 -13.93
CA LEU A 230 30.34 -20.18 -14.01
C LEU A 230 30.20 -19.68 -15.46
N ARG A 231 30.58 -20.51 -16.43
CA ARG A 231 30.53 -20.19 -17.86
C ARG A 231 29.26 -20.70 -18.56
N THR A 232 28.44 -21.49 -17.88
CA THR A 232 27.18 -21.97 -18.43
C THR A 232 26.08 -20.93 -18.24
N ASN A 233 25.19 -20.82 -19.23
CA ASN A 233 23.94 -20.07 -19.11
C ASN A 233 22.89 -20.97 -18.47
N GLU A 234 23.15 -21.37 -17.22
CA GLU A 234 22.28 -22.22 -16.42
C GLU A 234 22.05 -21.62 -15.03
N ILE A 235 20.84 -21.76 -14.51
CA ILE A 235 20.46 -21.36 -13.16
C ILE A 235 21.13 -22.28 -12.15
N ARG A 236 21.95 -21.68 -11.30
CA ARG A 236 22.83 -22.40 -10.35
C ARG A 236 22.28 -22.48 -8.94
N ILE A 237 21.26 -21.69 -8.61
CA ILE A 237 20.70 -21.63 -7.25
C ILE A 237 19.22 -22.04 -7.22
N PRO A 238 18.75 -22.65 -6.10
CA PRO A 238 17.36 -23.11 -5.97
C PRO A 238 16.34 -22.00 -6.24
N GLU A 239 16.57 -20.80 -5.68
CA GLU A 239 15.65 -19.67 -5.80
C GLU A 239 15.42 -19.26 -7.25
N GLY A 240 16.44 -19.42 -8.11
CA GLY A 240 16.30 -19.14 -9.53
C GLY A 240 15.48 -20.21 -10.25
N ARG A 241 15.59 -21.48 -9.83
CA ARG A 241 14.85 -22.59 -10.44
C ARG A 241 13.38 -22.51 -10.06
N ASP A 242 13.12 -22.19 -8.79
CA ASP A 242 11.78 -21.95 -8.25
C ASP A 242 11.15 -20.73 -8.94
N LEU A 243 11.91 -19.64 -9.09
CA LEU A 243 11.46 -18.47 -9.84
C LEU A 243 11.19 -18.80 -11.31
N LYS A 244 12.05 -19.60 -11.96
CA LYS A 244 11.82 -20.03 -13.35
C LYS A 244 10.56 -20.88 -13.48
N ALA A 245 10.31 -21.80 -12.54
CA ALA A 245 9.10 -22.61 -12.52
C ALA A 245 7.85 -21.76 -12.27
N ALA A 246 7.91 -20.81 -11.32
CA ALA A 246 6.82 -19.88 -11.02
C ALA A 246 6.49 -18.90 -12.15
N LEU A 247 7.41 -18.71 -13.10
CA LEU A 247 7.26 -17.88 -14.30
C LEU A 247 6.99 -18.70 -15.58
N ASP A 248 6.99 -20.04 -15.52
CA ASP A 248 6.71 -20.91 -16.68
C ASP A 248 5.19 -21.17 -16.81
N PRO A 249 4.55 -20.80 -17.95
CA PRO A 249 3.12 -21.01 -18.18
C PRO A 249 2.66 -22.48 -18.03
N ALA A 250 3.54 -23.46 -18.24
CA ALA A 250 3.19 -24.88 -18.13
C ALA A 250 3.08 -25.37 -16.67
N PHE A 251 3.75 -24.70 -15.72
CA PHE A 251 3.70 -25.03 -14.30
C PHE A 251 2.41 -24.49 -13.62
N VAL A 252 1.85 -23.42 -14.20
CA VAL A 252 0.58 -22.80 -13.77
C VAL A 252 -0.63 -23.73 -13.96
N GLU A 253 -0.57 -24.68 -14.90
CA GLU A 253 -1.64 -25.67 -15.14
C GLU A 253 -1.53 -26.91 -14.21
N GLU A 254 -0.35 -27.25 -13.69
CA GLU A 254 -0.17 -28.47 -12.89
C GLU A 254 -0.37 -28.23 -11.37
N GLU A 255 -0.03 -27.04 -10.84
CA GLU A 255 -0.25 -26.68 -9.42
C GLU A 255 -1.73 -26.47 -9.06
N GLN A 256 -2.61 -26.16 -10.01
CA GLN A 256 -4.06 -26.13 -9.79
C GLN A 256 -4.66 -27.51 -9.48
N SER A 257 -3.87 -28.59 -9.66
CA SER A 257 -4.35 -29.98 -9.48
C SER A 257 -3.81 -30.70 -8.24
N LYS A 258 -2.83 -30.14 -7.51
CA LYS A 258 -2.14 -30.89 -6.42
C LYS A 258 -1.58 -30.05 -5.26
N VAL A 259 -2.36 -29.18 -4.59
CA VAL A 259 -2.10 -28.91 -3.15
C VAL A 259 -3.40 -28.56 -2.41
N GLU A 260 -4.16 -29.59 -2.06
CA GLU A 260 -4.74 -29.71 -0.73
C GLU A 260 -3.68 -30.39 0.14
N ALA A 261 -2.96 -29.61 0.94
CA ALA A 261 -2.48 -29.95 2.28
C ALA A 261 -1.48 -28.88 2.78
N VAL A 262 -2.01 -27.95 3.58
CA VAL A 262 -1.40 -27.08 4.60
C VAL A 262 0.14 -27.01 4.66
N ASP A 263 0.69 -25.87 4.24
CA ASP A 263 1.54 -25.06 5.11
C ASP A 263 1.13 -23.58 4.95
N ALA A 264 1.02 -22.88 6.07
CA ALA A 264 0.42 -21.55 6.16
C ALA A 264 1.16 -20.52 5.28
N PRO A 265 0.45 -19.60 4.59
CA PRO A 265 1.10 -18.57 3.79
C PRO A 265 1.96 -17.68 4.70
N ALA A 266 3.17 -17.34 4.23
CA ALA A 266 3.93 -16.25 4.81
C ALA A 266 3.02 -15.00 4.84
N ARG A 267 2.77 -14.49 6.05
CA ARG A 267 1.89 -13.34 6.26
C ARG A 267 2.43 -12.14 5.49
N LYS A 268 1.72 -11.70 4.46
CA LYS A 268 1.91 -10.35 3.90
C LYS A 268 1.89 -9.34 5.05
N GLU A 269 2.89 -8.47 5.10
CA GLU A 269 2.97 -7.45 6.14
C GLU A 269 1.75 -6.52 6.02
N MET A 270 1.06 -6.32 7.13
CA MET A 270 -0.20 -5.58 7.16
C MET A 270 0.03 -4.12 6.80
N LYS A 271 -0.50 -3.67 5.66
CA LYS A 271 -0.42 -2.28 5.20
C LYS A 271 -1.83 -1.69 5.14
N VAL A 272 -2.09 -0.68 5.98
CA VAL A 272 -3.37 0.04 5.98
C VAL A 272 -3.11 1.53 5.86
N THR A 273 -3.49 2.09 4.72
CA THR A 273 -3.47 3.53 4.42
C THR A 273 -4.86 3.98 3.96
N ALA A 274 -5.05 5.29 3.75
CA ALA A 274 -6.30 5.83 3.22
C ALA A 274 -6.66 5.29 1.82
N TRP A 275 -5.71 4.71 1.09
CA TRP A 275 -5.90 4.28 -0.30
C TRP A 275 -5.74 2.77 -0.51
N GLU A 276 -4.99 2.11 0.35
CA GLU A 276 -4.55 0.72 0.17
C GLU A 276 -4.66 -0.05 1.48
N VAL A 277 -5.20 -1.28 1.36
CA VAL A 277 -5.38 -2.22 2.47
C VAL A 277 -4.91 -3.59 1.99
N GLU A 278 -3.79 -4.06 2.51
CA GLU A 278 -3.14 -5.31 2.11
C GLU A 278 -2.78 -6.18 3.32
N GLY A 279 -2.85 -7.50 3.11
CA GLY A 279 -2.51 -8.52 4.09
C GLY A 279 -3.64 -8.89 5.06
N SER A 280 -3.31 -9.80 6.00
CA SER A 280 -4.20 -10.22 7.09
C SER A 280 -4.24 -9.15 8.17
N ILE A 281 -5.42 -8.58 8.43
CA ILE A 281 -5.58 -7.38 9.24
C ILE A 281 -5.71 -7.75 10.72
N ASP A 282 -4.67 -7.48 11.49
CA ASP A 282 -4.71 -7.51 12.94
C ASP A 282 -5.28 -6.19 13.48
N TYR A 283 -6.58 -6.18 13.71
CA TYR A 283 -7.31 -5.00 14.18
C TYR A 283 -6.84 -4.49 15.54
N ASN A 284 -6.27 -5.34 16.41
CA ASN A 284 -5.73 -4.89 17.70
C ASN A 284 -4.42 -4.13 17.48
N LYS A 285 -3.51 -4.67 16.66
CA LYS A 285 -2.29 -3.95 16.26
C LYS A 285 -2.61 -2.63 15.56
N LEU A 286 -3.65 -2.60 14.72
CA LEU A 286 -4.04 -1.37 14.05
C LEU A 286 -4.54 -0.31 15.04
N VAL A 287 -5.29 -0.73 16.06
CA VAL A 287 -5.74 0.15 17.14
C VAL A 287 -4.55 0.74 17.89
N ASP A 288 -3.54 -0.06 18.19
CA ASP A 288 -2.31 0.39 18.86
C ASP A 288 -1.49 1.34 17.97
N GLN A 289 -1.27 0.99 16.70
CA GLN A 289 -0.53 1.80 15.73
C GLN A 289 -1.19 3.17 15.50
N PHE A 290 -2.51 3.18 15.36
CA PHE A 290 -3.25 4.42 15.15
C PHE A 290 -3.49 5.16 16.48
N GLY A 291 -3.39 4.47 17.61
CA GLY A 291 -3.65 5.03 18.94
C GLY A 291 -5.14 5.33 19.17
N SER A 292 -6.02 4.48 18.65
CA SER A 292 -7.47 4.53 18.92
C SER A 292 -7.83 3.68 20.14
N THR A 293 -9.11 3.55 20.50
CA THR A 293 -9.55 2.79 21.67
C THR A 293 -10.58 1.74 21.26
N LEU A 294 -10.46 0.50 21.74
CA LEU A 294 -11.47 -0.54 21.50
C LEU A 294 -12.81 -0.16 22.14
N ILE A 295 -13.90 -0.54 21.49
CA ILE A 295 -15.24 -0.46 22.06
C ILE A 295 -15.41 -1.65 23.01
N ASP A 296 -15.51 -1.36 24.30
CA ASP A 296 -15.73 -2.36 25.34
C ASP A 296 -17.22 -2.48 25.72
N ASP A 297 -17.55 -3.50 26.52
CA ASP A 297 -18.92 -3.75 26.98
C ASP A 297 -19.51 -2.58 27.78
N ALA A 298 -18.65 -1.82 28.48
CA ALA A 298 -19.09 -0.66 29.26
C ALA A 298 -19.56 0.46 28.33
N LEU A 299 -18.80 0.76 27.28
CA LEU A 299 -19.18 1.72 26.26
C LEU A 299 -20.40 1.24 25.46
N LEU A 300 -20.49 -0.04 25.11
CA LEU A 300 -21.67 -0.59 24.43
C LEU A 300 -22.96 -0.36 25.24
N LYS A 301 -22.93 -0.69 26.54
CA LYS A 301 -24.06 -0.43 27.45
C LYS A 301 -24.39 1.05 27.56
N ARG A 302 -23.37 1.91 27.53
CA ARG A 302 -23.57 3.37 27.57
C ARG A 302 -24.21 3.89 26.29
N ILE A 303 -23.75 3.43 25.11
CA ILE A 303 -24.37 3.78 23.82
C ILE A 303 -25.81 3.29 23.81
N GLU A 304 -26.07 2.05 24.26
CA GLU A 304 -27.43 1.50 24.35
C GLU A 304 -28.32 2.37 25.25
N ALA A 305 -27.86 2.75 26.45
CA ALA A 305 -28.61 3.64 27.34
C ALA A 305 -28.89 5.03 26.71
N ALA A 306 -27.91 5.59 25.99
CA ALA A 306 -28.03 6.89 25.34
C ALA A 306 -28.92 6.89 24.08
N THR A 307 -29.21 5.71 23.52
CA THR A 307 -29.95 5.54 22.25
C THR A 307 -31.24 4.74 22.44
N VAL A 308 -31.13 3.42 22.61
CA VAL A 308 -32.24 2.49 22.86
C VAL A 308 -32.96 2.86 24.15
N GLY A 309 -32.22 3.15 25.22
CA GLY A 309 -32.79 3.55 26.51
C GLY A 309 -33.59 4.85 26.46
N LYS A 310 -33.37 5.70 25.44
CA LYS A 310 -34.17 6.90 25.17
C LYS A 310 -35.38 6.65 24.27
N GLY A 311 -35.51 5.44 23.71
CA GLY A 311 -36.62 5.07 22.83
C GLY A 311 -36.48 5.53 21.38
N ASN A 312 -35.33 6.08 20.97
CA ASN A 312 -35.11 6.57 19.60
C ASN A 312 -35.01 5.43 18.58
N VAL A 313 -34.48 4.29 19.00
CA VAL A 313 -34.32 3.08 18.18
C VAL A 313 -34.66 1.85 19.02
N PRO A 314 -35.19 0.77 18.41
CA PRO A 314 -35.68 -0.39 19.18
C PRO A 314 -34.57 -1.27 19.73
N ARG A 315 -33.37 -1.24 19.13
CA ARG A 315 -32.22 -2.05 19.54
C ARG A 315 -30.91 -1.43 19.07
N LEU A 316 -29.82 -1.82 19.72
CA LEU A 316 -28.46 -1.43 19.33
C LEU A 316 -28.19 -1.86 17.87
N HIS A 317 -27.31 -1.20 17.12
CA HIS A 317 -27.03 -1.69 15.76
C HIS A 317 -26.30 -3.05 15.78
N ARG A 318 -26.63 -3.95 14.84
CA ARG A 318 -25.96 -5.26 14.74
C ARG A 318 -24.44 -5.14 14.58
N PHE A 319 -23.97 -4.08 13.92
CA PHE A 319 -22.53 -3.84 13.78
C PHE A 319 -21.80 -3.51 15.10
N LEU A 320 -22.51 -2.96 16.09
CA LEU A 320 -21.96 -2.79 17.43
C LEU A 320 -22.00 -4.12 18.19
N ARG A 321 -23.16 -4.79 18.20
CA ARG A 321 -23.33 -6.09 18.89
C ARG A 321 -22.36 -7.17 18.39
N ARG A 322 -22.00 -7.14 17.11
CA ARG A 322 -21.13 -8.12 16.45
C ARG A 322 -19.67 -7.67 16.34
N GLY A 323 -19.29 -6.53 16.93
CA GLY A 323 -17.91 -6.03 16.90
C GLY A 323 -17.38 -5.74 15.49
N ILE A 324 -18.26 -5.27 14.59
CA ILE A 324 -17.92 -4.79 13.25
C ILE A 324 -17.47 -3.33 13.35
N PHE A 325 -18.23 -2.48 14.03
CA PHE A 325 -17.69 -1.25 14.58
C PHE A 325 -17.04 -1.59 15.91
N PHE A 326 -15.72 -1.41 16.00
CA PHE A 326 -14.91 -2.08 17.01
C PHE A 326 -13.95 -1.15 17.76
N SER A 327 -13.63 0.02 17.19
CA SER A 327 -12.79 1.02 17.86
C SER A 327 -13.39 2.42 17.71
N HIS A 328 -12.90 3.36 18.51
CA HIS A 328 -13.42 4.72 18.59
C HIS A 328 -12.34 5.72 19.04
N ARG A 329 -12.67 7.01 18.95
CA ARG A 329 -11.95 8.12 19.61
C ARG A 329 -12.93 9.04 20.31
N ASP A 330 -12.68 9.32 21.59
CA ASP A 330 -13.47 10.25 22.41
C ASP A 330 -14.99 9.98 22.48
N MET A 331 -15.45 8.75 22.18
CA MET A 331 -16.88 8.41 22.25
C MET A 331 -17.47 8.63 23.65
N ASN A 332 -16.72 8.30 24.70
CA ASN A 332 -17.12 8.59 26.08
C ASN A 332 -17.29 10.10 26.34
N ALA A 333 -16.34 10.92 25.89
CA ALA A 333 -16.41 12.36 26.05
C ALA A 333 -17.55 12.98 25.21
N LEU A 334 -17.80 12.45 24.01
CA LEU A 334 -18.95 12.82 23.20
C LEU A 334 -20.25 12.54 23.97
N LEU A 335 -20.41 11.33 24.51
CA LEU A 335 -21.58 10.94 25.28
C LEU A 335 -21.76 11.81 26.53
N ASP A 336 -20.67 12.14 27.25
CA ASP A 336 -20.71 13.08 28.39
C ASP A 336 -21.31 14.43 27.99
N CYS A 337 -20.97 14.93 26.80
CA CYS A 337 -21.45 16.21 26.30
C CYS A 337 -22.90 16.13 25.77
N VAL A 338 -23.23 15.06 25.04
CA VAL A 338 -24.59 14.81 24.52
C VAL A 338 -25.59 14.62 25.67
N GLU A 339 -25.20 13.90 26.72
CA GLU A 339 -25.99 13.74 27.95
C GLU A 339 -26.27 15.08 28.65
N LYS A 340 -25.38 16.07 28.48
CA LYS A 340 -25.55 17.45 28.98
C LYS A 340 -26.32 18.35 28.01
N GLY A 341 -26.86 17.80 26.92
CA GLY A 341 -27.65 18.54 25.93
C GLY A 341 -26.81 19.40 24.98
N GLN A 342 -25.51 19.15 24.84
CA GLN A 342 -24.72 19.82 23.80
C GLN A 342 -25.15 19.31 22.41
N PRO A 343 -25.32 20.21 21.42
CA PRO A 343 -25.71 19.80 20.08
C PRO A 343 -24.61 18.94 19.44
N MET A 344 -25.01 17.96 18.64
CA MET A 344 -24.09 17.15 17.84
C MET A 344 -24.58 17.04 16.41
N TYR A 345 -23.68 16.70 15.50
CA TYR A 345 -23.99 16.30 14.13
C TYR A 345 -23.07 15.16 13.70
N LEU A 346 -23.51 14.43 12.69
CA LEU A 346 -22.78 13.34 12.07
C LEU A 346 -22.08 13.85 10.80
N TYR A 347 -20.90 13.31 10.53
CA TYR A 347 -20.20 13.53 9.27
C TYR A 347 -19.63 12.22 8.75
N THR A 348 -19.94 11.88 7.51
CA THR A 348 -19.27 10.80 6.77
C THR A 348 -19.05 11.23 5.31
N GLY A 349 -18.43 10.40 4.49
CA GLY A 349 -18.15 10.77 3.10
C GLY A 349 -17.96 9.60 2.15
N ARG A 350 -17.97 9.92 0.86
CA ARG A 350 -17.74 8.98 -0.23
C ARG A 350 -16.96 9.66 -1.34
N GLY A 351 -15.85 9.03 -1.72
CA GLY A 351 -15.16 9.36 -2.96
C GLY A 351 -15.75 8.62 -4.16
N PRO A 352 -16.39 9.30 -5.12
CA PRO A 352 -17.14 8.67 -6.22
C PRO A 352 -16.19 8.12 -7.29
N SER A 353 -15.90 6.82 -7.24
CA SER A 353 -14.93 6.15 -8.12
C SER A 353 -15.51 5.26 -9.22
N SER A 354 -16.81 4.97 -9.15
CA SER A 354 -17.53 4.08 -10.07
C SER A 354 -18.99 4.49 -10.14
N SER A 355 -19.69 4.15 -11.22
CA SER A 355 -21.11 4.49 -11.42
C SER A 355 -22.05 3.79 -10.45
N SER A 356 -21.62 2.66 -9.86
CA SER A 356 -22.36 1.96 -8.81
C SER A 356 -21.48 1.72 -7.58
N MET A 357 -22.08 1.82 -6.40
CA MET A 357 -21.50 1.34 -5.15
C MET A 357 -21.59 -0.20 -5.05
N HIS A 358 -20.75 -0.81 -4.20
CA HIS A 358 -20.84 -2.22 -3.83
C HIS A 358 -21.25 -2.36 -2.36
N LEU A 359 -21.58 -3.59 -1.94
CA LEU A 359 -22.05 -3.90 -0.59
C LEU A 359 -21.11 -3.38 0.52
N GLY A 360 -19.80 -3.44 0.32
CA GLY A 360 -18.82 -2.87 1.26
C GLY A 360 -19.02 -1.37 1.54
N HIS A 361 -19.49 -0.58 0.56
CA HIS A 361 -19.79 0.83 0.76
C HIS A 361 -21.05 1.05 1.60
N LEU A 362 -21.99 0.10 1.64
CA LEU A 362 -23.19 0.24 2.46
C LEU A 362 -22.89 0.18 3.96
N VAL A 363 -21.82 -0.50 4.38
CA VAL A 363 -21.49 -0.69 5.82
C VAL A 363 -21.45 0.64 6.59
N PRO A 364 -20.64 1.65 6.21
CA PRO A 364 -20.64 2.94 6.91
C PRO A 364 -21.98 3.68 6.79
N PHE A 365 -22.67 3.63 5.64
CA PHE A 365 -23.93 4.36 5.45
C PHE A 365 -25.10 3.77 6.24
N LEU A 366 -25.25 2.43 6.27
CA LEU A 366 -26.27 1.76 7.09
C LEU A 366 -26.08 2.09 8.58
N PHE A 367 -24.83 2.11 9.05
CA PHE A 367 -24.54 2.49 10.42
C PHE A 367 -24.81 3.97 10.70
N THR A 368 -24.41 4.84 9.77
CA THR A 368 -24.64 6.29 9.88
C THR A 368 -26.13 6.61 9.91
N LYS A 369 -26.94 5.90 9.10
CA LYS A 369 -28.40 6.02 9.12
C LYS A 369 -28.95 5.62 10.48
N TRP A 370 -28.49 4.49 11.04
CA TRP A 370 -28.88 4.10 12.39
C TRP A 370 -28.45 5.14 13.44
N LEU A 371 -27.24 5.70 13.34
CA LEU A 371 -26.77 6.77 14.24
C LEU A 371 -27.64 8.03 14.13
N GLN A 372 -28.05 8.41 12.92
CA GLN A 372 -28.94 9.55 12.68
C GLN A 372 -30.26 9.34 13.42
N ASP A 373 -30.87 8.16 13.29
CA ASP A 373 -32.10 7.82 14.00
C ASP A 373 -31.87 7.76 15.52
N ALA A 374 -30.82 7.07 15.95
CA ALA A 374 -30.50 6.80 17.35
C ALA A 374 -30.20 8.05 18.18
N PHE A 375 -29.53 9.04 17.58
CA PHE A 375 -29.20 10.31 18.22
C PHE A 375 -30.10 11.47 17.79
N ASN A 376 -31.04 11.23 16.87
CA ASN A 376 -31.84 12.28 16.23
C ASN A 376 -30.97 13.42 15.66
N ALA A 377 -29.82 13.08 15.09
CA ALA A 377 -28.76 14.03 14.78
C ALA A 377 -28.80 14.52 13.32
N PRO A 378 -28.51 15.80 13.05
CA PRO A 378 -28.18 16.28 11.72
C PRO A 378 -26.98 15.53 11.12
N LEU A 379 -26.96 15.36 9.81
CA LEU A 379 -25.93 14.63 9.07
C LEU A 379 -25.45 15.45 7.88
N VAL A 380 -24.14 15.52 7.71
CA VAL A 380 -23.51 16.02 6.49
C VAL A 380 -22.75 14.88 5.80
N ILE A 381 -22.89 14.77 4.47
CA ILE A 381 -22.23 13.73 3.67
C ILE A 381 -21.40 14.41 2.59
N GLN A 382 -20.08 14.25 2.65
CA GLN A 382 -19.15 14.80 1.66
C GLN A 382 -18.98 13.85 0.48
N MET A 383 -19.08 14.39 -0.73
CA MET A 383 -18.76 13.70 -1.98
C MET A 383 -17.46 14.28 -2.53
N THR A 384 -16.36 13.52 -2.41
CA THR A 384 -15.00 13.98 -2.73
C THR A 384 -14.67 13.78 -4.21
N ASP A 385 -15.45 14.39 -5.11
CA ASP A 385 -15.21 14.35 -6.56
C ASP A 385 -13.92 15.06 -6.96
N ASP A 386 -13.55 16.12 -6.25
CA ASP A 386 -12.25 16.78 -6.37
C ASP A 386 -11.07 15.83 -6.03
N GLU A 387 -11.16 15.05 -4.96
CA GLU A 387 -10.18 14.00 -4.61
C GLU A 387 -10.03 13.01 -5.76
N LYS A 388 -11.14 12.49 -6.29
CA LYS A 388 -11.07 11.46 -7.32
C LYS A 388 -10.46 12.00 -8.60
N PHE A 389 -10.76 13.24 -8.96
CA PHE A 389 -10.05 13.91 -10.05
C PHE A 389 -8.55 14.12 -9.73
N LEU A 390 -8.20 14.60 -8.53
CA LEU A 390 -6.80 14.83 -8.15
C LEU A 390 -5.96 13.54 -8.13
N PHE A 391 -6.58 12.39 -7.82
CA PHE A 391 -5.92 11.10 -7.71
C PHE A 391 -5.95 10.24 -8.97
N LYS A 392 -7.03 10.31 -9.74
CA LYS A 392 -7.29 9.45 -10.90
C LYS A 392 -7.68 10.21 -12.17
N GLY A 393 -7.75 11.53 -12.11
CA GLY A 393 -8.05 12.38 -13.26
C GLY A 393 -6.95 12.29 -14.31
N GLU A 394 -7.37 12.46 -15.56
CA GLU A 394 -6.50 12.37 -16.73
C GLU A 394 -6.61 13.66 -17.54
N TYR A 395 -5.52 14.02 -18.20
CA TYR A 395 -5.47 15.13 -19.16
C TYR A 395 -5.19 14.56 -20.54
N ASP A 396 -6.16 14.71 -21.43
CA ASP A 396 -6.03 14.38 -22.84
C ASP A 396 -5.77 15.64 -23.66
N PRO A 397 -4.73 15.67 -24.53
CA PRO A 397 -4.41 16.86 -25.31
C PRO A 397 -5.50 17.33 -26.28
N GLU A 398 -6.39 16.45 -26.72
CA GLU A 398 -7.43 16.76 -27.71
C GLU A 398 -8.77 17.13 -27.04
N THR A 399 -9.11 16.44 -25.95
CA THR A 399 -10.42 16.50 -25.31
C THR A 399 -10.43 17.21 -23.95
N GLY A 400 -9.25 17.54 -23.40
CA GLY A 400 -9.10 18.25 -22.13
C GLY A 400 -9.03 17.33 -20.92
N ASP A 401 -9.56 17.77 -19.78
CA ASP A 401 -9.63 16.95 -18.57
C ASP A 401 -10.96 16.21 -18.42
N ASN A 402 -10.98 15.21 -17.53
CA ASN A 402 -12.18 14.44 -17.21
C ASN A 402 -12.81 14.83 -15.86
N LEU A 403 -12.66 16.06 -15.38
CA LEU A 403 -13.23 16.49 -14.09
C LEU A 403 -14.74 16.26 -14.01
N MET A 404 -15.47 16.60 -15.07
CA MET A 404 -16.93 16.44 -15.13
C MET A 404 -17.37 14.96 -15.10
N HIS A 405 -16.48 14.02 -15.42
CA HIS A 405 -16.76 12.60 -15.21
C HIS A 405 -17.00 12.30 -13.72
N TYR A 406 -16.15 12.81 -12.84
CA TYR A 406 -16.28 12.61 -11.39
C TYR A 406 -17.48 13.33 -10.80
N ALA A 407 -17.79 14.54 -11.29
CA ALA A 407 -19.03 15.24 -10.92
C ALA A 407 -20.29 14.43 -11.31
N ASN A 408 -20.28 13.75 -12.46
CA ASN A 408 -21.39 12.86 -12.84
C ASN A 408 -21.44 11.61 -11.95
N LEU A 409 -20.30 11.04 -11.56
CA LEU A 409 -20.25 9.92 -10.61
C LEU A 409 -20.80 10.33 -9.23
N THR A 410 -20.60 11.58 -8.79
CA THR A 410 -21.23 12.14 -7.58
C THR A 410 -22.74 11.99 -7.64
N MET A 411 -23.39 12.34 -8.77
CA MET A 411 -24.83 12.21 -8.92
C MET A 411 -25.30 10.75 -8.79
N GLU A 412 -24.59 9.80 -9.43
CA GLU A 412 -24.93 8.37 -9.32
C GLU A 412 -24.76 7.82 -7.90
N ASN A 413 -23.66 8.17 -7.24
CA ASN A 413 -23.37 7.69 -5.87
C ASN A 413 -24.29 8.38 -4.86
N ALA A 414 -24.70 9.63 -5.10
CA ALA A 414 -25.70 10.31 -4.28
C ALA A 414 -27.05 9.59 -4.31
N ARG A 415 -27.49 9.06 -5.47
CA ARG A 415 -28.70 8.22 -5.53
C ARG A 415 -28.59 6.97 -4.67
N ASP A 416 -27.43 6.29 -4.71
CA ASP A 416 -27.19 5.13 -3.84
C ASP A 416 -27.23 5.50 -2.36
N ILE A 417 -26.61 6.62 -1.97
CA ILE A 417 -26.60 7.09 -0.58
C ILE A 417 -28.02 7.45 -0.11
N ILE A 418 -28.78 8.20 -0.92
CA ILE A 418 -30.16 8.57 -0.60
C ILE A 418 -31.04 7.31 -0.47
N ALA A 419 -30.83 6.29 -1.31
CA ALA A 419 -31.54 5.02 -1.24
C ALA A 419 -31.28 4.22 0.05
N CYS A 420 -30.29 4.60 0.87
CA CYS A 420 -30.09 4.02 2.21
C CYS A 420 -31.17 4.47 3.23
N GLY A 421 -32.01 5.46 2.88
CA GLY A 421 -33.17 5.86 3.68
C GLY A 421 -32.85 6.85 4.82
N PHE A 422 -31.91 7.76 4.59
CA PHE A 422 -31.67 8.91 5.48
C PHE A 422 -32.90 9.84 5.54
N ASP A 423 -32.99 10.65 6.60
CA ASP A 423 -34.00 11.71 6.69
C ASP A 423 -33.54 12.95 5.91
N HIS A 424 -34.22 13.27 4.80
CA HIS A 424 -33.94 14.47 3.99
C HIS A 424 -33.96 15.74 4.83
N LYS A 425 -34.84 15.87 5.84
CA LYS A 425 -34.92 17.09 6.64
C LYS A 425 -33.69 17.32 7.51
N LYS A 426 -32.92 16.26 7.80
CA LYS A 426 -31.75 16.27 8.67
C LYS A 426 -30.44 15.96 7.94
N THR A 427 -30.46 15.83 6.61
CA THR A 427 -29.30 15.37 5.84
C THR A 427 -28.92 16.34 4.75
N PHE A 428 -27.67 16.78 4.74
CA PHE A 428 -27.09 17.59 3.67
C PHE A 428 -25.98 16.80 2.97
N LEU A 429 -26.19 16.46 1.70
CA LEU A 429 -25.18 15.81 0.86
C LEU A 429 -24.53 16.89 0.01
N PHE A 430 -23.21 16.90 -0.17
CA PHE A 430 -22.58 17.95 -0.98
C PHE A 430 -21.40 17.43 -1.79
N SER A 431 -21.27 17.96 -3.00
CA SER A 431 -20.07 17.84 -3.84
C SER A 431 -19.03 18.82 -3.33
N ASP A 432 -17.77 18.39 -3.26
CA ASP A 432 -16.68 19.31 -2.95
C ASP A 432 -16.53 20.36 -4.05
N LEU A 433 -16.65 19.99 -5.33
CA LEU A 433 -16.61 20.95 -6.45
C LEU A 433 -17.64 22.08 -6.32
N ASP A 434 -18.83 21.78 -5.79
CA ASP A 434 -19.91 22.77 -5.62
C ASP A 434 -19.83 23.54 -4.29
N TYR A 435 -19.45 22.87 -3.19
CA TYR A 435 -19.57 23.44 -1.84
C TYR A 435 -18.27 23.99 -1.26
N VAL A 436 -17.10 23.65 -1.83
CA VAL A 436 -15.78 24.03 -1.29
C VAL A 436 -15.63 25.53 -1.06
N GLY A 437 -16.28 26.37 -1.89
CA GLY A 437 -16.26 27.83 -1.73
C GLY A 437 -16.79 28.30 -0.36
N THR A 438 -17.80 27.61 0.17
CA THR A 438 -18.37 27.89 1.51
C THR A 438 -17.42 27.43 2.62
N MET A 439 -16.79 26.27 2.43
CA MET A 439 -15.88 25.66 3.41
C MET A 439 -14.49 26.29 3.43
N TYR A 440 -14.13 27.01 2.36
CA TYR A 440 -12.78 27.50 2.08
C TYR A 440 -12.10 28.24 3.24
N PRO A 441 -12.79 29.09 4.04
CA PRO A 441 -12.17 29.73 5.19
C PRO A 441 -11.61 28.72 6.22
N ASN A 442 -12.29 27.60 6.47
CA ASN A 442 -11.81 26.57 7.38
C ASN A 442 -10.70 25.73 6.73
N ILE A 443 -10.83 25.42 5.44
CA ILE A 443 -9.77 24.76 4.66
C ILE A 443 -8.47 25.57 4.78
N LEU A 444 -8.51 26.89 4.59
CA LEU A 444 -7.34 27.77 4.75
C LEU A 444 -6.75 27.74 6.15
N ARG A 445 -7.57 27.74 7.19
CA ARG A 445 -7.09 27.66 8.59
C ARG A 445 -6.38 26.34 8.85
N ILE A 446 -6.88 25.24 8.29
CA ILE A 446 -6.28 23.90 8.40
C ILE A 446 -4.97 23.84 7.59
N CYS A 447 -4.98 24.27 6.33
CA CYS A 447 -3.77 24.39 5.50
C CYS A 447 -2.68 25.23 6.17
N LYS A 448 -3.05 26.29 6.91
CA LYS A 448 -2.08 27.10 7.68
C LYS A 448 -1.52 26.35 8.90
N ALA A 449 -2.29 25.43 9.47
CA ALA A 449 -1.96 24.73 10.70
C ALA A 449 -1.18 23.42 10.49
N VAL A 450 -1.28 22.82 9.30
CA VAL A 450 -0.67 21.54 8.93
C VAL A 450 0.51 21.79 7.98
N THR A 451 1.67 21.22 8.28
CA THR A 451 2.86 21.36 7.42
C THR A 451 2.93 20.26 6.37
N THR A 452 3.60 20.50 5.24
CA THR A 452 3.85 19.47 4.23
C THR A 452 4.56 18.25 4.81
N ASN A 453 5.51 18.42 5.74
CA ASN A 453 6.15 17.29 6.42
C ASN A 453 5.15 16.44 7.21
N THR A 454 4.16 17.09 7.86
CA THR A 454 3.08 16.38 8.56
C THR A 454 2.23 15.58 7.58
N VAL A 455 1.82 16.19 6.47
CA VAL A 455 1.04 15.51 5.43
C VAL A 455 1.84 14.34 4.85
N ASN A 456 3.10 14.55 4.46
CA ASN A 456 3.96 13.52 3.90
C ASN A 456 4.20 12.37 4.88
N GLY A 457 4.36 12.65 6.18
CA GLY A 457 4.53 11.60 7.20
C GLY A 457 3.27 10.77 7.46
N ILE A 458 2.09 11.38 7.34
CA ILE A 458 0.80 10.69 7.55
C ILE A 458 0.36 9.92 6.30
N PHE A 459 0.57 10.51 5.13
CA PHE A 459 0.02 10.08 3.86
C PHE A 459 1.10 9.55 2.88
N GLY A 460 2.37 9.51 3.27
CA GLY A 460 3.42 8.89 2.45
C GLY A 460 3.73 9.59 1.12
N PHE A 461 3.48 10.90 1.00
CA PHE A 461 3.86 11.64 -0.21
C PHE A 461 5.38 11.87 -0.27
N ASP A 462 5.98 11.57 -1.43
CA ASP A 462 7.43 11.58 -1.71
C ASP A 462 7.93 12.87 -2.40
N GLY A 463 7.03 13.83 -2.65
CA GLY A 463 7.33 15.06 -3.38
C GLY A 463 7.04 15.01 -4.89
N SER A 464 6.64 13.85 -5.42
CA SER A 464 6.15 13.72 -6.81
C SER A 464 4.64 14.01 -6.93
N ALA A 465 3.90 13.95 -5.82
CA ALA A 465 2.48 14.21 -5.78
C ALA A 465 2.13 15.65 -6.21
N ASN A 466 1.05 15.80 -6.99
CA ASN A 466 0.55 17.14 -7.36
C ASN A 466 0.10 17.92 -6.12
N ILE A 467 0.15 19.25 -6.20
CA ILE A 467 -0.15 20.14 -5.06
C ILE A 467 -1.57 19.97 -4.52
N GLY A 468 -2.51 19.51 -5.36
CA GLY A 468 -3.89 19.22 -4.94
C GLY A 468 -3.95 18.02 -4.01
N LYS A 469 -3.25 16.91 -4.31
CA LYS A 469 -3.14 15.75 -3.41
C LYS A 469 -2.61 16.12 -2.03
N ILE A 470 -1.62 17.01 -1.99
CA ILE A 470 -1.00 17.49 -0.74
C ILE A 470 -1.97 18.39 0.04
N ALA A 471 -2.80 19.19 -0.64
CA ALA A 471 -3.75 20.10 -0.01
C ALA A 471 -5.08 19.42 0.39
N PHE A 472 -5.45 18.33 -0.28
CA PHE A 472 -6.73 17.64 -0.11
C PHE A 472 -7.06 17.23 1.34
N PRO A 473 -6.12 16.76 2.19
CA PRO A 473 -6.44 16.45 3.58
C PRO A 473 -7.12 17.59 4.36
N ALA A 474 -6.87 18.84 4.01
CA ALA A 474 -7.55 19.98 4.62
C ALA A 474 -9.03 20.10 4.18
N ILE A 475 -9.35 19.66 2.96
CA ILE A 475 -10.71 19.62 2.41
C ILE A 475 -11.52 18.55 3.15
N GLN A 476 -10.99 17.34 3.34
CA GLN A 476 -11.64 16.29 4.12
C GLN A 476 -11.72 16.60 5.63
N ALA A 477 -10.77 17.39 6.16
CA ALA A 477 -10.80 17.82 7.56
C ALA A 477 -11.88 18.88 7.83
N ALA A 478 -12.16 19.77 6.88
CA ALA A 478 -13.02 20.93 7.09
C ALA A 478 -14.47 20.59 7.53
N PRO A 479 -15.15 19.57 6.98
CA PRO A 479 -16.49 19.16 7.45
C PRO A 479 -16.55 18.71 8.92
N SER A 480 -15.41 18.43 9.56
CA SER A 480 -15.34 18.12 10.99
C SER A 480 -15.65 19.32 11.89
N PHE A 481 -15.77 20.52 11.32
CA PHE A 481 -16.11 21.74 12.04
C PHE A 481 -17.45 22.29 11.55
N ALA A 482 -18.41 22.47 12.47
CA ALA A 482 -19.74 22.97 12.13
C ALA A 482 -19.73 24.34 11.42
N SER A 483 -18.68 25.14 11.62
CA SER A 483 -18.50 26.42 10.92
C SER A 483 -18.17 26.34 9.44
N SER A 484 -17.91 25.14 8.92
CA SER A 484 -17.90 24.89 7.48
C SER A 484 -19.32 24.89 6.89
N PHE A 485 -20.34 24.88 7.75
CA PHE A 485 -21.76 24.78 7.42
C PHE A 485 -22.57 25.94 8.01
N PRO A 486 -22.28 27.20 7.64
CA PRO A 486 -22.89 28.39 8.24
C PRO A 486 -24.41 28.42 8.12
N VAL A 487 -24.96 27.99 6.97
CA VAL A 487 -26.42 27.93 6.73
C VAL A 487 -26.99 26.58 7.19
N VAL A 488 -26.28 25.50 6.88
CA VAL A 488 -26.77 24.13 7.06
C VAL A 488 -26.88 23.77 8.55
N LEU A 489 -25.89 24.16 9.36
CA LEU A 489 -25.84 23.91 10.80
C LEU A 489 -25.96 25.18 11.65
N ASP A 490 -26.37 26.32 11.07
CA ASP A 490 -26.52 27.62 11.74
C ASP A 490 -25.30 28.00 12.60
N SER A 491 -24.10 27.80 12.06
CA SER A 491 -22.84 27.94 12.81
C SER A 491 -21.82 28.86 12.12
N PRO A 492 -22.15 30.11 11.76
CA PRO A 492 -21.28 30.95 10.92
C PRO A 492 -19.96 31.37 11.56
N VAL A 493 -19.83 31.32 12.89
CA VAL A 493 -18.64 31.80 13.62
C VAL A 493 -17.86 30.62 14.23
N PRO A 494 -16.66 30.29 13.72
CA PRO A 494 -15.88 29.14 14.19
C PRO A 494 -15.60 29.13 15.70
N ARG A 495 -15.34 30.30 16.29
CA ARG A 495 -15.03 30.42 17.72
C ARG A 495 -16.25 30.25 18.63
N GLU A 496 -17.45 30.39 18.09
CA GLU A 496 -18.71 30.26 18.83
C GLU A 496 -19.38 28.90 18.60
N ALA A 497 -18.95 28.14 17.58
CA ALA A 497 -19.46 26.83 17.25
C ALA A 497 -19.41 25.87 18.46
N LYS A 498 -20.57 25.26 18.78
CA LYS A 498 -20.73 24.30 19.89
C LYS A 498 -21.04 22.88 19.46
N ALA A 499 -21.46 22.69 18.22
CA ALA A 499 -21.90 21.41 17.72
C ALA A 499 -20.71 20.42 17.64
N LEU A 500 -20.87 19.28 18.31
CA LEU A 500 -19.90 18.20 18.34
C LEU A 500 -20.02 17.37 17.07
N CYS A 501 -18.89 16.97 16.49
CA CYS A 501 -18.87 16.12 15.30
C CYS A 501 -18.58 14.66 15.70
N LEU A 502 -19.40 13.71 15.23
CA LEU A 502 -19.12 12.28 15.28
C LEU A 502 -18.97 11.73 13.85
N ILE A 503 -17.85 11.05 13.61
CA ILE A 503 -17.48 10.51 12.28
C ILE A 503 -17.51 8.99 12.31
N PRO A 504 -18.55 8.35 11.74
CA PRO A 504 -18.54 6.93 11.39
C PRO A 504 -17.78 6.71 10.08
N CYS A 505 -16.71 5.91 10.13
CA CYS A 505 -15.91 5.55 8.96
C CYS A 505 -15.28 4.16 9.12
N ALA A 506 -14.74 3.62 8.02
CA ALA A 506 -13.80 2.52 8.12
C ALA A 506 -12.44 3.05 8.64
N ILE A 507 -11.66 2.17 9.28
CA ILE A 507 -10.48 2.60 10.03
C ILE A 507 -9.33 3.16 9.16
N ASP A 508 -9.32 2.87 7.85
CA ASP A 508 -8.42 3.48 6.86
C ASP A 508 -8.53 5.01 6.77
N GLN A 509 -9.66 5.59 7.18
CA GLN A 509 -9.88 7.03 7.15
C GLN A 509 -9.37 7.76 8.41
N ASP A 510 -8.99 7.02 9.46
CA ASP A 510 -8.48 7.61 10.71
C ASP A 510 -7.30 8.58 10.53
N PRO A 511 -6.33 8.37 9.59
CA PRO A 511 -5.22 9.30 9.37
C PRO A 511 -5.67 10.75 9.10
N TYR A 512 -6.73 10.97 8.32
CA TYR A 512 -7.29 12.31 8.08
C TYR A 512 -7.79 12.97 9.36
N PHE A 513 -8.46 12.20 10.21
CA PHE A 513 -9.11 12.74 11.39
C PHE A 513 -8.17 12.82 12.59
N ARG A 514 -7.14 11.98 12.64
CA ARG A 514 -6.00 12.16 13.56
C ARG A 514 -5.34 13.51 13.32
N MET A 515 -5.00 13.83 12.06
CA MET A 515 -4.49 15.15 11.67
C MET A 515 -5.48 16.27 12.05
N THR A 516 -6.78 16.07 11.77
CA THR A 516 -7.84 17.06 12.08
C THR A 516 -7.92 17.36 13.58
N ARG A 517 -7.85 16.32 14.42
CA ARG A 517 -7.89 16.45 15.89
C ARG A 517 -6.69 17.22 16.45
N ASP A 518 -5.52 17.08 15.84
CA ASP A 518 -4.31 17.79 16.28
C ASP A 518 -4.41 19.32 16.06
N VAL A 519 -5.15 19.75 15.02
CA VAL A 519 -5.30 21.18 14.69
C VAL A 519 -6.61 21.79 15.16
N ALA A 520 -7.58 20.98 15.61
CA ALA A 520 -8.93 21.40 15.97
C ALA A 520 -9.00 22.58 16.96
N HIS A 521 -8.16 22.57 17.99
CA HIS A 521 -8.10 23.62 19.02
C HIS A 521 -7.74 25.01 18.46
N LYS A 522 -7.14 25.08 17.26
CA LYS A 522 -6.84 26.34 16.57
C LYS A 522 -8.07 26.94 15.89
N ILE A 523 -9.07 26.11 15.57
CA ILE A 523 -10.26 26.47 14.79
C ILE A 523 -11.42 26.92 15.69
N VAL A 524 -11.73 26.15 16.73
CA VAL A 524 -12.90 26.40 17.60
C VAL A 524 -12.56 27.16 18.89
N GLY A 525 -13.58 27.59 19.64
CA GLY A 525 -13.41 28.20 20.97
C GLY A 525 -12.91 27.22 22.04
N LYS A 526 -12.25 27.72 23.09
CA LYS A 526 -11.75 26.90 24.21
C LYS A 526 -12.87 26.25 25.04
N ASP A 527 -14.07 26.79 24.92
CA ASP A 527 -15.30 26.40 25.59
C ASP A 527 -16.15 25.43 24.73
N HIS A 528 -15.58 24.88 23.66
CA HIS A 528 -16.16 23.76 22.91
C HIS A 528 -16.00 22.45 23.71
N GLY A 529 -17.05 21.64 23.83
CA GLY A 529 -17.08 20.44 24.70
C GLY A 529 -15.92 19.45 24.48
N LEU A 530 -15.54 19.23 23.23
CA LEU A 530 -14.40 18.38 22.84
C LEU A 530 -13.14 19.14 22.38
N GLY A 531 -13.06 20.46 22.63
CA GLY A 531 -11.96 21.29 22.11
C GLY A 531 -11.86 21.27 20.56
N GLY A 532 -12.99 21.03 19.89
CA GLY A 532 -13.13 20.92 18.44
C GLY A 532 -12.72 19.58 17.85
N LYS A 533 -12.22 18.64 18.66
CA LYS A 533 -11.80 17.34 18.17
C LYS A 533 -13.04 16.56 17.74
N PRO A 534 -13.14 16.08 16.47
CA PRO A 534 -14.19 15.15 16.10
C PRO A 534 -14.02 13.85 16.89
N ALA A 535 -15.14 13.30 17.37
CA ALA A 535 -15.21 11.93 17.84
C ALA A 535 -15.27 10.98 16.64
N LEU A 536 -14.74 9.77 16.79
CA LEU A 536 -14.72 8.78 15.72
C LEU A 536 -15.25 7.44 16.20
N ILE A 537 -15.83 6.68 15.28
CA ILE A 537 -16.20 5.29 15.48
C ILE A 537 -15.86 4.50 14.21
N HIS A 538 -15.04 3.46 14.35
CA HIS A 538 -14.38 2.79 13.23
C HIS A 538 -14.96 1.40 12.97
N SER A 539 -15.25 1.12 11.70
CA SER A 539 -15.57 -0.24 11.25
C SER A 539 -14.33 -1.03 10.85
N LYS A 540 -14.45 -2.35 10.95
CA LYS A 540 -13.63 -3.31 10.21
C LYS A 540 -13.88 -3.16 8.71
N PHE A 541 -12.96 -3.67 7.91
CA PHE A 541 -13.15 -3.74 6.46
C PHE A 541 -14.15 -4.81 6.10
N PHE A 542 -14.91 -4.56 5.03
CA PHE A 542 -15.78 -5.56 4.44
C PHE A 542 -14.95 -6.47 3.52
N PRO A 543 -14.90 -7.79 3.77
CA PRO A 543 -13.99 -8.69 3.06
C PRO A 543 -14.40 -8.89 1.59
N PRO A 544 -13.44 -9.01 0.65
CA PRO A 544 -13.72 -9.35 -0.74
C PRO A 544 -14.26 -10.79 -0.87
N LEU A 545 -14.78 -11.13 -2.07
CA LEU A 545 -15.31 -12.48 -2.32
C LEU A 545 -14.21 -13.56 -2.21
N GLN A 546 -13.00 -13.26 -2.65
CA GLN A 546 -11.88 -14.21 -2.79
C GLN A 546 -11.26 -14.63 -1.45
N GLY A 547 -11.56 -13.94 -0.34
CA GLY A 547 -11.00 -14.28 0.97
C GLY A 547 -11.13 -13.16 2.01
N ALA A 548 -10.69 -13.45 3.23
CA ALA A 548 -10.73 -12.52 4.35
C ALA A 548 -9.61 -11.46 4.34
N GLU A 549 -8.64 -11.56 3.42
CA GLU A 549 -7.53 -10.63 3.30
C GLU A 549 -7.84 -9.49 2.32
N GLY A 550 -7.47 -8.26 2.69
CA GLY A 550 -7.71 -7.07 1.88
C GLY A 550 -9.10 -6.44 2.00
N LYS A 551 -9.38 -5.47 1.14
CA LYS A 551 -10.63 -4.70 1.07
C LYS A 551 -11.29 -4.91 -0.29
N MET A 552 -12.62 -5.08 -0.30
CA MET A 552 -13.39 -5.10 -1.55
C MET A 552 -13.17 -3.81 -2.35
N SER A 553 -12.82 -3.95 -3.64
CA SER A 553 -12.53 -2.82 -4.53
C SER A 553 -13.46 -2.81 -5.73
N SER A 554 -13.94 -1.63 -6.12
CA SER A 554 -14.66 -1.41 -7.37
C SER A 554 -13.86 -1.74 -8.63
N SER A 555 -12.53 -1.91 -8.54
CA SER A 555 -11.64 -2.14 -9.68
C SER A 555 -11.60 -3.59 -10.16
N ASP A 556 -12.06 -4.55 -9.35
CA ASP A 556 -12.22 -5.95 -9.75
C ASP A 556 -13.70 -6.34 -9.65
N GLU A 557 -14.34 -6.48 -10.81
CA GLU A 557 -15.76 -6.82 -10.92
C GLU A 557 -16.12 -8.19 -10.30
N ASN A 558 -15.14 -9.09 -10.19
CA ASN A 558 -15.33 -10.42 -9.62
C ASN A 558 -15.10 -10.43 -8.10
N SER A 559 -14.52 -9.36 -7.53
CA SER A 559 -14.28 -9.24 -6.08
C SER A 559 -15.47 -8.73 -5.29
N ALA A 560 -16.45 -8.13 -5.97
CA ALA A 560 -17.51 -7.35 -5.36
C ALA A 560 -18.93 -7.73 -5.85
N ILE A 561 -19.90 -7.59 -4.95
CA ILE A 561 -21.32 -7.51 -5.32
C ILE A 561 -21.71 -6.02 -5.40
N PHE A 562 -22.11 -5.58 -6.59
CA PHE A 562 -22.56 -4.22 -6.83
C PHE A 562 -24.04 -4.06 -6.50
N LEU A 563 -24.45 -2.84 -6.16
CA LEU A 563 -25.86 -2.52 -5.88
C LEU A 563 -26.73 -2.54 -7.15
N THR A 564 -26.11 -2.63 -8.32
CA THR A 564 -26.76 -2.84 -9.62
C THR A 564 -26.77 -4.30 -10.09
N ASP A 565 -26.15 -5.22 -9.35
CA ASP A 565 -26.14 -6.63 -9.75
C ASP A 565 -27.58 -7.21 -9.74
N THR A 566 -27.92 -8.01 -10.74
CA THR A 566 -29.18 -8.76 -10.78
C THR A 566 -29.16 -9.93 -9.80
N PRO A 567 -30.33 -10.47 -9.41
CA PRO A 567 -30.40 -11.66 -8.55
C PRO A 567 -29.53 -12.83 -9.05
N GLU A 568 -29.47 -13.04 -10.37
CA GLU A 568 -28.67 -14.10 -11.00
C GLU A 568 -27.17 -13.79 -10.92
N GLN A 569 -26.78 -12.52 -11.08
CA GLN A 569 -25.38 -12.10 -10.93
C GLN A 569 -24.89 -12.29 -9.49
N ILE A 570 -25.70 -11.89 -8.49
CA ILE A 570 -25.41 -12.11 -7.07
C ILE A 570 -25.19 -13.60 -6.80
N GLU A 571 -26.14 -14.44 -7.22
CA GLU A 571 -26.06 -15.88 -7.02
C GLU A 571 -24.82 -16.50 -7.68
N ARG A 572 -24.54 -16.12 -8.93
CA ARG A 572 -23.37 -16.61 -9.67
C ARG A 572 -22.08 -16.21 -8.97
N LYS A 573 -21.92 -14.94 -8.57
CA LYS A 573 -20.71 -14.43 -7.93
C LYS A 573 -20.46 -15.09 -6.58
N ILE A 574 -21.49 -15.27 -5.75
CA ILE A 574 -21.36 -15.97 -4.46
C ILE A 574 -20.99 -17.44 -4.66
N LYS A 575 -21.65 -18.14 -5.59
CA LYS A 575 -21.35 -19.55 -5.85
C LYS A 575 -19.94 -19.74 -6.39
N ALA A 576 -19.50 -18.92 -7.34
CA ALA A 576 -18.24 -19.08 -8.05
C ALA A 576 -17.02 -18.50 -7.31
N HIS A 577 -17.18 -17.39 -6.58
CA HIS A 577 -16.03 -16.61 -6.08
C HIS A 577 -15.95 -16.49 -4.57
N ALA A 578 -17.06 -16.69 -3.82
CA ALA A 578 -16.99 -16.59 -2.37
C ALA A 578 -16.17 -17.75 -1.78
N PHE A 579 -15.06 -17.43 -1.13
CA PHE A 579 -14.19 -18.40 -0.47
C PHE A 579 -14.94 -19.18 0.62
N SER A 580 -14.69 -20.49 0.66
CA SER A 580 -15.33 -21.44 1.59
C SER A 580 -14.37 -21.81 2.70
N GLY A 581 -14.82 -21.69 3.95
CA GLY A 581 -14.13 -22.27 5.11
C GLY A 581 -14.54 -23.71 5.43
N GLY A 582 -15.49 -24.27 4.68
CA GLY A 582 -15.89 -25.68 4.77
C GLY A 582 -14.96 -26.65 4.03
N GLN A 583 -15.11 -27.94 4.31
CA GLN A 583 -14.30 -29.04 3.78
C GLN A 583 -14.73 -29.46 2.36
N GLU A 584 -13.84 -30.10 1.59
CA GLU A 584 -14.14 -30.46 0.19
C GLU A 584 -15.17 -31.58 0.06
N THR A 585 -15.17 -32.52 1.02
CA THR A 585 -16.08 -33.67 0.98
C THR A 585 -17.10 -33.59 2.09
N LYS A 586 -18.31 -34.09 1.80
CA LYS A 586 -19.40 -34.19 2.78
C LYS A 586 -18.95 -34.88 4.08
N LYS A 587 -18.21 -35.99 3.95
CA LYS A 587 -17.74 -36.76 5.10
C LYS A 587 -16.80 -35.94 5.99
N LEU A 588 -15.84 -35.25 5.40
CA LEU A 588 -14.93 -34.37 6.15
C LEU A 588 -15.69 -33.20 6.79
N GLN A 589 -16.67 -32.63 6.09
CA GLN A 589 -17.50 -31.56 6.64
C GLN A 589 -18.26 -32.03 7.88
N GLU A 590 -18.88 -33.21 7.84
CA GLU A 590 -19.60 -33.79 8.99
C GLU A 590 -18.67 -34.15 10.17
N GLU A 591 -17.40 -34.46 9.91
CA GLU A 591 -16.42 -34.84 10.93
C GLU A 591 -15.68 -33.64 11.54
N LEU A 592 -15.30 -32.65 10.74
CA LEU A 592 -14.42 -31.53 11.13
C LEU A 592 -15.13 -30.17 11.18
N GLY A 593 -16.30 -30.04 10.54
CA GLY A 593 -17.00 -28.75 10.41
C GLY A 593 -16.25 -27.73 9.56
N ALA A 594 -16.76 -26.49 9.56
CA ALA A 594 -16.19 -25.37 8.81
C ALA A 594 -15.45 -24.36 9.71
N ASN A 595 -14.38 -23.76 9.17
CA ASN A 595 -13.73 -22.62 9.81
C ASN A 595 -14.48 -21.33 9.47
N LEU A 596 -15.26 -20.84 10.42
CA LEU A 596 -16.08 -19.63 10.27
C LEU A 596 -15.26 -18.34 10.13
N GLU A 597 -14.03 -18.29 10.64
CA GLU A 597 -13.20 -17.08 10.60
C GLU A 597 -12.79 -16.72 9.17
N VAL A 598 -12.55 -17.73 8.35
CA VAL A 598 -12.12 -17.56 6.95
C VAL A 598 -13.26 -17.65 5.95
N ASP A 599 -14.41 -18.23 6.33
CA ASP A 599 -15.55 -18.38 5.42
C ASP A 599 -16.21 -17.04 5.08
N VAL A 600 -16.06 -16.60 3.82
CA VAL A 600 -16.58 -15.32 3.36
C VAL A 600 -18.10 -15.25 3.44
N SER A 601 -18.80 -16.37 3.20
CA SER A 601 -20.26 -16.37 3.18
C SER A 601 -20.83 -16.15 4.57
N TYR A 602 -20.28 -16.83 5.58
CA TYR A 602 -20.62 -16.61 6.97
C TYR A 602 -20.21 -15.21 7.44
N GLN A 603 -19.01 -14.73 7.07
CA GLN A 603 -18.61 -13.36 7.42
C GLN A 603 -19.60 -12.34 6.86
N TRP A 604 -20.04 -12.46 5.62
CA TRP A 604 -21.02 -11.54 5.03
C TRP A 604 -22.40 -11.64 5.69
N LEU A 605 -22.84 -12.82 6.12
CA LEU A 605 -24.04 -12.97 6.94
C LEU A 605 -23.94 -12.17 8.25
N ARG A 606 -22.76 -12.15 8.90
CA ARG A 606 -22.53 -11.30 10.09
C ARG A 606 -22.72 -9.81 9.78
N PHE A 607 -22.55 -9.36 8.54
CA PHE A 607 -22.83 -7.98 8.13
C PHE A 607 -24.29 -7.73 7.76
N PHE A 608 -24.96 -8.62 7.02
CA PHE A 608 -26.25 -8.28 6.40
C PHE A 608 -27.46 -8.98 6.98
N MET A 609 -27.30 -10.12 7.66
CA MET A 609 -28.41 -10.78 8.33
C MET A 609 -28.80 -9.99 9.58
N GLU A 610 -30.09 -9.67 9.76
CA GLU A 610 -30.56 -8.94 10.96
C GLU A 610 -30.79 -9.85 12.17
N ASP A 611 -31.17 -11.11 11.95
CA ASP A 611 -31.49 -12.07 13.01
C ASP A 611 -30.20 -12.60 13.65
N ASP A 612 -30.02 -12.36 14.95
CA ASP A 612 -28.85 -12.84 15.70
C ASP A 612 -29.00 -14.32 16.10
N GLU A 613 -30.23 -14.78 16.35
CA GLU A 613 -30.50 -16.18 16.72
C GLU A 613 -30.30 -17.11 15.52
N GLU A 614 -30.76 -16.68 14.34
CA GLU A 614 -30.52 -17.41 13.11
C GLU A 614 -29.02 -17.45 12.75
N LEU A 615 -28.32 -16.33 12.88
CA LEU A 615 -26.88 -16.25 12.62
C LEU A 615 -26.08 -17.18 13.55
N GLU A 616 -26.41 -17.19 14.84
CA GLU A 616 -25.78 -18.07 15.83
C GLU A 616 -26.06 -19.54 15.51
N ARG A 617 -27.29 -19.87 15.11
CA ARG A 617 -27.67 -21.22 14.66
C ARG A 617 -26.85 -21.64 13.44
N ILE A 618 -26.76 -20.79 12.42
CA ILE A 618 -25.94 -21.03 11.23
C ILE A 618 -24.48 -21.26 11.62
N GLY A 619 -23.92 -20.42 12.49
CA GLY A 619 -22.53 -20.56 12.96
C GLY A 619 -22.30 -21.91 13.64
N LYS A 620 -23.16 -22.29 14.57
CA LYS A 620 -23.06 -23.58 15.29
C LYS A 620 -23.21 -24.78 14.36
N GLU A 621 -24.22 -24.78 13.50
CA GLU A 621 -24.51 -25.89 12.57
C GLU A 621 -23.39 -26.04 11.53
N TYR A 622 -22.98 -24.95 10.89
CA TYR A 622 -21.93 -24.97 9.89
C TYR A 622 -20.55 -25.27 10.47
N GLY A 623 -20.22 -24.66 11.61
CA GLY A 623 -18.97 -24.89 12.33
C GLY A 623 -18.83 -26.30 12.90
N SER A 624 -19.93 -27.02 13.13
CA SER A 624 -19.92 -28.43 13.55
C SER A 624 -20.12 -29.42 12.41
N GLY A 625 -20.49 -28.95 11.21
CA GLY A 625 -20.83 -29.84 10.10
C GLY A 625 -22.14 -30.60 10.29
N SER A 626 -23.08 -30.09 11.10
CA SER A 626 -24.32 -30.79 11.45
C SER A 626 -25.54 -29.87 11.33
N GLY A 627 -26.76 -30.42 11.40
CA GLY A 627 -27.99 -29.64 11.31
C GLY A 627 -28.41 -29.25 9.90
N GLU A 628 -29.18 -28.17 9.76
CA GLU A 628 -29.72 -27.68 8.49
C GLU A 628 -28.65 -26.99 7.65
N TYR A 629 -27.82 -26.16 8.29
CA TYR A 629 -26.72 -25.39 7.68
C TYR A 629 -25.38 -26.12 7.74
N TRP A 630 -25.38 -27.45 7.69
CA TRP A 630 -24.19 -28.28 7.82
C TRP A 630 -23.13 -28.08 6.70
N SER A 631 -23.51 -27.53 5.55
CA SER A 631 -22.65 -27.44 4.35
C SER A 631 -22.52 -26.02 3.78
N THR A 632 -21.39 -25.75 3.12
CA THR A 632 -21.10 -24.48 2.44
C THR A 632 -22.21 -24.07 1.48
N GLY A 633 -22.77 -25.02 0.72
CA GLY A 633 -23.86 -24.75 -0.22
C GLY A 633 -25.13 -24.20 0.45
N LYS A 634 -25.44 -24.65 1.66
CA LYS A 634 -26.59 -24.17 2.44
C LYS A 634 -26.35 -22.76 2.98
N VAL A 635 -25.17 -22.49 3.52
CA VAL A 635 -24.78 -21.16 4.01
C VAL A 635 -24.73 -20.14 2.87
N LYS A 636 -24.14 -20.49 1.72
CA LYS A 636 -24.17 -19.68 0.50
C LYS A 636 -25.61 -19.42 0.04
N GLY A 637 -26.46 -20.44 0.06
CA GLY A 637 -27.88 -20.30 -0.29
C GLY A 637 -28.58 -19.26 0.57
N ARG A 638 -28.38 -19.31 1.90
CA ARG A 638 -28.98 -18.35 2.81
C ARG A 638 -28.42 -16.93 2.63
N LEU A 639 -27.12 -16.79 2.39
CA LEU A 639 -26.52 -15.50 2.06
C LEU A 639 -27.14 -14.91 0.78
N ILE A 640 -27.30 -15.72 -0.26
CA ILE A 640 -27.87 -15.27 -1.54
C ILE A 640 -29.28 -14.72 -1.33
N GLU A 641 -30.11 -15.35 -0.52
CA GLU A 641 -31.45 -14.85 -0.19
C GLU A 641 -31.38 -13.46 0.48
N VAL A 642 -30.58 -13.33 1.53
CA VAL A 642 -30.39 -12.06 2.26
C VAL A 642 -29.90 -10.95 1.34
N LEU A 643 -28.93 -11.25 0.46
CA LEU A 643 -28.38 -10.25 -0.47
C LEU A 643 -29.36 -9.89 -1.59
N LYS A 644 -30.11 -10.86 -2.12
CA LYS A 644 -31.13 -10.60 -3.14
C LYS A 644 -32.21 -9.65 -2.61
N GLU A 645 -32.69 -9.87 -1.39
CA GLU A 645 -33.66 -8.99 -0.72
C GLU A 645 -33.07 -7.59 -0.51
N LEU A 646 -31.88 -7.49 0.11
CA LEU A 646 -31.22 -6.22 0.39
C LEU A 646 -30.99 -5.38 -0.89
N VAL A 647 -30.47 -6.01 -1.95
CA VAL A 647 -30.16 -5.32 -3.21
C VAL A 647 -31.44 -4.95 -3.95
N ALA A 648 -32.45 -5.83 -3.98
CA ALA A 648 -33.74 -5.52 -4.62
C ALA A 648 -34.44 -4.33 -3.96
N GLU A 649 -34.50 -4.29 -2.64
CA GLU A 649 -35.06 -3.15 -1.92
C GLU A 649 -34.29 -1.85 -2.16
N HIS A 650 -32.95 -1.92 -2.18
CA HIS A 650 -32.11 -0.77 -2.50
C HIS A 650 -32.39 -0.26 -3.91
N GLN A 651 -32.46 -1.16 -4.90
CA GLN A 651 -32.78 -0.83 -6.28
C GLN A 651 -34.17 -0.21 -6.42
N GLU A 652 -35.18 -0.72 -5.70
CA GLU A 652 -36.53 -0.16 -5.69
C GLU A 652 -36.54 1.29 -5.16
N ARG A 653 -35.85 1.55 -4.04
CA ARG A 653 -35.71 2.90 -3.50
C ARG A 653 -34.95 3.81 -4.46
N ARG A 654 -33.82 3.33 -5.00
CA ARG A 654 -32.95 4.06 -5.93
C ARG A 654 -33.67 4.46 -7.21
N ALA A 655 -34.51 3.59 -7.76
CA ALA A 655 -35.26 3.83 -9.00
C ALA A 655 -36.22 5.03 -8.92
N ARG A 656 -36.61 5.47 -7.71
CA ARG A 656 -37.49 6.62 -7.49
C ARG A 656 -36.74 7.95 -7.39
N ILE A 657 -35.41 7.93 -7.35
CA ILE A 657 -34.59 9.10 -7.10
C ILE A 657 -34.18 9.73 -8.43
N THR A 658 -34.74 10.90 -8.71
CA THR A 658 -34.42 11.69 -9.91
C THR A 658 -33.24 12.62 -9.66
N ASP A 659 -32.65 13.18 -10.72
CA ASP A 659 -31.61 14.21 -10.60
C ASP A 659 -32.10 15.41 -9.81
N GLU A 660 -33.36 15.79 -10.00
CA GLU A 660 -33.99 16.88 -9.26
C GLU A 660 -34.08 16.57 -7.77
N GLU A 661 -34.41 15.32 -7.43
CA GLU A 661 -34.38 14.89 -6.04
C GLU A 661 -32.97 14.97 -5.48
N VAL A 662 -31.94 14.45 -6.17
CA VAL A 662 -30.54 14.58 -5.73
C VAL A 662 -30.17 16.05 -5.48
N ARG A 663 -30.53 16.96 -6.38
CA ARG A 663 -30.25 18.40 -6.22
C ARG A 663 -30.90 18.99 -4.97
N LYS A 664 -32.11 18.58 -4.60
CA LYS A 664 -32.73 19.00 -3.32
C LYS A 664 -31.99 18.51 -2.09
N TRP A 665 -31.33 17.35 -2.17
CA TRP A 665 -30.48 16.87 -1.08
C TRP A 665 -29.20 17.70 -0.96
N MET A 666 -28.72 18.20 -2.10
CA MET A 666 -27.52 19.06 -2.24
C MET A 666 -27.78 20.55 -2.09
N GLU A 667 -29.03 20.97 -1.95
CA GLU A 667 -29.39 22.35 -1.71
C GLU A 667 -29.04 22.78 -0.28
N GLN A 668 -28.33 23.91 -0.16
CA GLN A 668 -28.01 24.51 1.14
C GLN A 668 -29.28 24.96 1.85
N ARG A 669 -29.62 24.28 2.94
CA ARG A 669 -30.76 24.58 3.81
C ARG A 669 -30.41 24.24 5.24
N SER A 670 -31.07 24.87 6.20
CA SER A 670 -30.93 24.45 7.59
C SER A 670 -31.46 23.01 7.76
N ILE A 671 -30.65 22.15 8.36
CA ILE A 671 -31.03 20.77 8.72
C ILE A 671 -31.20 20.60 10.24
N LEU A 672 -31.20 21.72 10.98
CA LEU A 672 -31.54 21.76 12.40
C LEU A 672 -33.07 21.79 12.55
N VAL A 673 -33.69 20.63 12.39
CA VAL A 673 -35.15 20.50 12.60
C VAL A 673 -35.46 20.83 14.04
N LYS A 674 -36.20 21.93 14.28
CA LYS A 674 -36.75 22.24 15.60
C LYS A 674 -37.96 21.32 15.82
N GLU A 675 -37.98 20.59 16.93
CA GLU A 675 -39.19 19.87 17.34
C GLU A 675 -40.29 20.90 17.59
N GLU A 676 -41.44 20.72 16.91
CA GLU A 676 -42.65 21.53 17.11
C GLU A 676 -43.38 21.18 18.40
#